data_AF-A0A1D6LPW0-F1
#
_entry.id   AF-A0A1D6LPW0-F1
#
_cell.length_a   1.000
_cell.length_b   1.000
_cell.length_c   1.000
_cell.angle_alpha   90.00
_cell.angle_beta   90.00
_cell.angle_gamma   90.00
#
_symmetry.space_group_name_H-M   'P 1'
#
loop_
_entity.id
_entity.type
_entity.pdbx_description
1 polymer ?
#
loop_
_entity_poly.entity_id
_entity_poly.type
_entity_poly.pdbx_seq_one_letter_code
_entity_poly.pdbx_strand_id
1 'polypeptide(L)'
;MPPRPSLHSLLLMAASAAAASGDSGPLLAARRRLAATAAAGGHRIRLLHSFSPGRVPRRPEVVCCVRSAPDSRRSAPAPPCSRNVLSAKNYSTASEERLGKIIQKLKNEGINPKQWRLGNFQRMLCPQCNGGSSEELSLSVYIRKDGINATWNCFRSKCGWRGFVQADGVTNISQGKSGIESETDQEVEAKKAANKVYRKISDEDLNLEPLCDELVEYFATRMISAETLRRNKVMQRNWNNKISIAFTYRRDGALVGCKYRAVDKTFSQEANTEKIFYGLDDIKRAHDVIIVEGEIDKLSMDEAGYRNCVSVPDGAPPKVSSKIPDQEQDKKYSYLWNCKDYLDSASRIILATDNDRPGQALAEELARRLGKERCWRVNWPKKNDTDTCKDANEVLMFLGPQALRKVIEDAELYPIRGLFSFEQFFPEIDNYFLGIHGDELGIHTGWKSMDDLYKVVPGELTVVTGVPNSGKSEWIDALLCNINKQSGWKFVLCSMENKVKEHARKLLEKHIQKPFFNARYGGSAQRMTPDEFEAGKQWLNKTFHLIRCEDDSLPSINWVLDLAKAAVLRHGVRGLVIDPYNELDHQRPSNQTETEYVSQILTKIKRFAQHHSCHVWFVAHPRQLQNWNGGPPNIYDISGSAHFINKCDNGIVIHRNRDPNAGPLDTVQVCVRKVRNKVVGQIGDAFLTYDRVTGEFKDAGKATTAPSAKAAKQSRKEAYKMPFQHAAEDGENSGL
;
A
#
# COMPACT_ATOMS: atom_id res chain seq x y z
N MET A 1 14.74 16.33 28.32
CA MET A 1 15.61 15.18 28.64
C MET A 1 16.37 14.82 27.37
N PRO A 2 17.72 14.72 27.38
CA PRO A 2 18.42 14.18 26.21
C PRO A 2 18.15 12.67 26.12
N PRO A 3 17.96 12.11 24.91
CA PRO A 3 17.73 10.68 24.71
C PRO A 3 18.97 9.88 25.15
N ARG A 4 18.76 8.83 25.93
CA ARG A 4 19.82 7.87 26.31
C ARG A 4 20.25 7.08 25.05
N PRO A 5 21.55 6.85 24.84
CA PRO A 5 22.01 6.01 23.72
C PRO A 5 21.55 4.57 23.94
N SER A 6 21.12 3.91 22.86
CA SER A 6 20.74 2.51 22.89
C SER A 6 21.98 1.64 23.13
N LEU A 7 21.79 0.45 23.74
CA LEU A 7 22.86 -0.52 24.01
C LEU A 7 23.65 -0.95 22.76
N HIS A 8 23.13 -0.70 21.54
CA HIS A 8 23.83 -0.93 20.29
C HIS A 8 24.95 0.10 20.01
N SER A 9 24.76 1.37 20.39
CA SER A 9 25.81 2.40 20.24
C SER A 9 26.98 2.23 21.21
N LEU A 10 26.76 1.56 22.36
CA LEU A 10 27.80 1.25 23.34
C LEU A 10 28.67 0.05 22.94
N LEU A 11 28.14 -0.90 22.15
CA LEU A 11 28.91 -2.03 21.64
C LEU A 11 29.78 -1.68 20.42
N LEU A 12 29.39 -0.71 19.59
CA LEU A 12 30.22 -0.27 18.46
C LEU A 12 31.38 0.65 18.87
N MET A 13 31.25 1.42 19.95
CA MET A 13 32.35 2.23 20.49
C MET A 13 33.47 1.39 21.12
N ALA A 14 33.16 0.16 21.57
CA ALA A 14 34.16 -0.78 22.09
C ALA A 14 34.92 -1.53 20.98
N ALA A 15 34.34 -1.64 19.77
CA ALA A 15 34.97 -2.29 18.62
C ALA A 15 35.93 -1.37 17.85
N SER A 16 35.72 -0.05 17.89
CA SER A 16 36.57 0.93 17.19
C SER A 16 37.84 1.33 17.95
N ALA A 17 38.02 0.90 19.21
CA ALA A 17 39.22 1.16 20.00
C ALA A 17 40.30 0.07 19.91
N ALA A 18 40.05 -1.02 19.16
CA ALA A 18 40.95 -2.18 19.07
C ALA A 18 41.68 -2.33 17.71
N ALA A 19 41.47 -1.41 16.76
CA ALA A 19 42.02 -1.51 15.40
C ALA A 19 43.20 -0.55 15.13
N ALA A 20 43.95 -0.19 16.17
CA ALA A 20 45.23 0.51 16.08
C ALA A 20 46.40 -0.48 16.25
N SER A 21 46.66 -1.30 15.25
CA SER A 21 47.97 -1.93 15.02
C SER A 21 47.95 -2.60 13.65
N GLY A 22 49.00 -2.35 12.87
CA GLY A 22 49.07 -2.72 11.46
C GLY A 22 49.37 -4.19 11.19
N ASP A 23 49.49 -4.42 9.89
CA ASP A 23 50.05 -5.57 9.18
C ASP A 23 49.12 -6.71 8.69
N SER A 24 48.79 -6.57 7.39
CA SER A 24 48.99 -7.52 6.29
C SER A 24 48.44 -8.96 6.37
N GLY A 25 47.46 -9.24 5.49
CA GLY A 25 47.22 -10.59 4.91
C GLY A 25 45.76 -11.07 4.92
N PRO A 26 45.12 -11.33 3.76
CA PRO A 26 43.70 -11.70 3.69
C PRO A 26 43.51 -13.22 3.60
N LEU A 27 42.49 -13.79 4.26
CA LEU A 27 41.95 -15.10 3.87
C LEU A 27 40.50 -15.31 4.31
N LEU A 28 39.81 -15.99 3.39
CA LEU A 28 38.39 -16.31 3.28
C LEU A 28 37.80 -17.15 4.44
N ALA A 29 36.51 -16.89 4.67
CA ALA A 29 35.44 -17.87 4.90
C ALA A 29 35.40 -18.70 6.21
N ALA A 30 34.36 -18.48 7.02
CA ALA A 30 33.39 -19.54 7.37
C ALA A 30 32.22 -18.99 8.23
N ARG A 31 30.99 -19.20 7.74
CA ARG A 31 29.74 -19.17 8.51
C ARG A 31 29.63 -20.45 9.34
N ARG A 32 29.28 -20.36 10.63
CA ARG A 32 28.07 -20.98 11.25
C ARG A 32 28.12 -20.98 12.79
N ARG A 33 27.00 -20.49 13.36
CA ARG A 33 26.27 -20.97 14.56
C ARG A 33 27.02 -21.03 15.90
N LEU A 34 26.55 -20.28 16.89
CA LEU A 34 25.81 -20.81 18.05
C LEU A 34 25.35 -19.66 18.98
N ALA A 35 24.21 -19.89 19.62
CA ALA A 35 23.53 -18.99 20.53
C ALA A 35 23.74 -19.42 22.00
N ALA A 36 23.49 -18.45 22.88
CA ALA A 36 23.00 -18.57 24.27
C ALA A 36 23.96 -19.00 25.39
N THR A 37 24.18 -18.08 26.35
CA THR A 37 23.95 -18.17 27.81
C THR A 37 24.47 -16.86 28.44
N ALA A 38 23.63 -15.94 28.93
CA ALA A 38 22.89 -15.90 30.20
C ALA A 38 23.71 -15.39 31.42
N ALA A 39 23.21 -14.26 31.96
CA ALA A 39 23.05 -13.86 33.36
C ALA A 39 24.27 -13.51 34.25
N ALA A 40 24.21 -12.30 34.84
CA ALA A 40 24.15 -12.03 36.29
C ALA A 40 24.82 -10.67 36.65
N GLY A 41 24.14 -9.86 37.45
CA GLY A 41 24.75 -8.70 38.12
C GLY A 41 23.85 -7.46 38.20
N GLY A 42 22.84 -7.47 39.07
CA GLY A 42 22.09 -6.25 39.42
C GLY A 42 22.85 -5.39 40.42
N HIS A 43 22.59 -4.07 40.44
CA HIS A 43 22.73 -3.19 41.60
C HIS A 43 21.64 -2.12 41.57
N ARG A 44 20.86 -2.05 42.66
CA ARG A 44 19.86 -1.01 42.96
C ARG A 44 20.57 0.25 43.46
N ILE A 45 20.20 1.42 42.94
CA ILE A 45 20.37 2.70 43.66
C ILE A 45 19.01 3.41 43.69
N ARG A 46 18.50 3.59 44.91
CA ARG A 46 17.36 4.44 45.28
C ARG A 46 17.88 5.87 45.39
N LEU A 47 17.24 6.82 44.70
CA LEU A 47 17.31 8.24 45.05
C LEU A 47 15.89 8.80 45.08
N LEU A 48 15.44 9.06 46.31
CA LEU A 48 14.28 9.90 46.63
C LEU A 48 14.74 11.36 46.51
N HIS A 49 14.07 12.15 45.67
CA HIS A 49 13.96 13.59 45.91
C HIS A 49 12.62 14.10 45.39
N SER A 50 11.79 14.54 46.34
CA SER A 50 10.58 15.32 46.17
C SER A 50 10.93 16.77 45.84
N PHE A 51 10.39 17.31 44.74
CA PHE A 51 10.22 18.74 44.51
C PHE A 51 9.02 18.98 43.57
N SER A 52 7.94 19.58 44.10
CA SER A 52 7.05 20.50 43.35
C SER A 52 7.79 21.83 43.13
N PRO A 53 7.36 22.83 42.30
CA PRO A 53 6.06 23.05 41.64
C PRO A 53 6.15 23.55 40.16
N GLY A 54 5.02 23.81 39.48
CA GLY A 54 5.01 24.65 38.27
C GLY A 54 3.74 24.58 37.39
N ARG A 55 2.94 25.65 37.37
CA ARG A 55 1.73 25.84 36.56
C ARG A 55 2.06 26.28 35.10
N VAL A 56 1.39 25.64 34.11
CA VAL A 56 0.68 26.22 32.93
C VAL A 56 1.58 26.82 31.80
N PRO A 57 1.22 26.89 30.48
CA PRO A 57 -0.11 26.85 29.84
C PRO A 57 -0.36 25.96 28.61
N ARG A 58 -1.66 25.86 28.32
CA ARG A 58 -2.35 25.39 27.10
C ARG A 58 -1.72 25.91 25.80
N ARG A 59 -1.68 25.07 24.76
CA ARG A 59 -1.50 25.48 23.35
C ARG A 59 -2.86 25.56 22.63
N PRO A 60 -3.04 26.54 21.72
CA PRO A 60 -4.34 26.91 21.17
C PRO A 60 -4.75 26.10 19.92
N GLU A 61 -6.06 26.06 19.71
CA GLU A 61 -6.74 25.62 18.49
C GLU A 61 -6.27 26.39 17.26
N VAL A 62 -6.06 25.68 16.14
CA VAL A 62 -5.91 26.28 14.81
C VAL A 62 -7.29 26.32 14.17
N VAL A 63 -7.91 27.51 14.21
CA VAL A 63 -9.12 27.85 13.46
C VAL A 63 -8.69 28.37 12.08
N CYS A 64 -9.15 27.72 11.00
CA CYS A 64 -9.07 28.27 9.66
C CYS A 64 -10.39 28.98 9.34
N CYS A 65 -10.35 30.32 9.31
CA CYS A 65 -11.47 31.19 9.00
C CYS A 65 -11.84 31.12 7.51
N VAL A 66 -13.07 30.69 7.22
CA VAL A 66 -13.78 30.99 5.97
C VAL A 66 -14.48 32.34 6.15
N ARG A 67 -14.18 33.32 5.29
CA ARG A 67 -14.91 34.59 5.19
C ARG A 67 -15.80 34.62 3.94
N SER A 68 -17.10 34.67 4.21
CA SER A 68 -18.07 35.65 3.71
C SER A 68 -18.39 35.77 2.21
N ALA A 69 -19.58 35.23 1.89
CA ALA A 69 -20.76 35.95 1.40
C ALA A 69 -21.02 36.05 -0.13
N PRO A 70 -22.31 36.08 -0.53
CA PRO A 70 -22.81 35.49 -1.77
C PRO A 70 -23.27 36.53 -2.79
N ASP A 71 -23.51 36.11 -4.04
CA ASP A 71 -24.50 36.83 -4.84
C ASP A 71 -25.32 35.96 -5.80
N SER A 72 -26.56 36.39 -5.88
CA SER A 72 -27.74 35.84 -6.53
C SER A 72 -27.72 36.02 -8.05
N ARG A 73 -28.39 35.12 -8.81
CA ARG A 73 -29.42 35.49 -9.81
C ARG A 73 -29.99 34.30 -10.60
N ARG A 74 -31.33 34.18 -10.48
CA ARG A 74 -32.36 33.94 -11.51
C ARG A 74 -32.52 32.54 -12.12
N SER A 75 -33.58 31.90 -11.65
CA SER A 75 -34.38 30.85 -12.31
C SER A 75 -35.37 31.44 -13.34
N ALA A 76 -35.75 30.62 -14.33
CA ALA A 76 -37.00 30.76 -15.09
C ALA A 76 -37.59 29.35 -15.37
N PRO A 77 -38.93 29.16 -15.37
CA PRO A 77 -39.59 27.86 -15.18
C PRO A 77 -40.39 27.35 -16.40
N ALA A 78 -40.79 26.07 -16.41
CA ALA A 78 -41.78 25.51 -17.36
C ALA A 78 -42.53 24.28 -16.78
N PRO A 79 -43.77 23.97 -17.20
CA PRO A 79 -44.94 23.70 -16.33
C PRO A 79 -45.44 22.22 -16.29
N PRO A 80 -46.47 21.88 -15.47
CA PRO A 80 -46.76 20.53 -14.98
C PRO A 80 -47.86 19.78 -15.76
N CYS A 81 -47.92 18.45 -15.63
CA CYS A 81 -49.09 17.66 -16.04
C CYS A 81 -49.47 16.64 -14.96
N SER A 82 -50.69 16.78 -14.43
CA SER A 82 -51.31 16.00 -13.38
C SER A 82 -51.71 14.59 -13.83
N ARG A 83 -51.44 13.56 -13.03
CA ARG A 83 -52.25 12.32 -13.02
C ARG A 83 -52.54 11.87 -11.59
N ASN A 84 -53.79 12.07 -11.21
CA ASN A 84 -54.58 11.50 -10.11
C ASN A 84 -53.85 10.51 -9.18
N VAL A 85 -53.39 11.01 -8.03
CA VAL A 85 -53.12 10.15 -6.88
C VAL A 85 -54.47 9.81 -6.25
N LEU A 86 -54.93 8.58 -6.48
CA LEU A 86 -56.04 8.00 -5.75
C LEU A 86 -55.72 8.07 -4.25
N SER A 87 -56.62 8.70 -3.49
CA SER A 87 -56.62 8.68 -2.02
C SER A 87 -56.36 7.26 -1.51
N ALA A 88 -55.61 7.11 -0.41
CA ALA A 88 -55.32 5.82 0.23
C ALA A 88 -56.58 4.96 0.48
N LYS A 89 -57.76 5.59 0.64
CA LYS A 89 -59.06 4.89 0.74
C LYS A 89 -59.47 4.16 -0.55
N ASN A 90 -59.15 4.72 -1.72
CA ASN A 90 -59.47 4.14 -3.03
C ASN A 90 -58.51 2.99 -3.39
N TYR A 91 -57.26 3.04 -2.91
CA TYR A 91 -56.30 1.93 -3.10
C TYR A 91 -56.70 0.69 -2.28
N SER A 92 -57.21 0.89 -1.06
CA SER A 92 -57.69 -0.19 -0.20
C SER A 92 -58.88 -0.95 -0.81
N THR A 93 -59.90 -0.22 -1.28
CA THR A 93 -61.11 -0.82 -1.90
C THR A 93 -60.78 -1.60 -3.16
N ALA A 94 -59.91 -1.07 -4.04
CA ALA A 94 -59.49 -1.80 -5.24
C ALA A 94 -58.67 -3.06 -4.91
N SER A 95 -57.88 -3.05 -3.83
CA SER A 95 -57.13 -4.23 -3.38
C SER A 95 -58.04 -5.32 -2.80
N GLU A 96 -59.10 -4.94 -2.08
CA GLU A 96 -60.08 -5.87 -1.53
C GLU A 96 -60.90 -6.56 -2.63
N GLU A 97 -61.32 -5.82 -3.66
CA GLU A 97 -62.04 -6.40 -4.80
C GLU A 97 -61.18 -7.39 -5.59
N ARG A 98 -59.91 -7.02 -5.86
CA ARG A 98 -58.95 -7.93 -6.51
C ARG A 98 -58.70 -9.18 -5.67
N LEU A 99 -58.57 -9.01 -4.35
CA LEU A 99 -58.37 -10.13 -3.45
C LEU A 99 -59.57 -11.08 -3.45
N GLY A 100 -60.80 -10.55 -3.46
CA GLY A 100 -62.02 -11.36 -3.62
C GLY A 100 -62.01 -12.22 -4.88
N LYS A 101 -61.60 -11.64 -6.02
CA LYS A 101 -61.45 -12.37 -7.30
C LYS A 101 -60.38 -13.46 -7.24
N ILE A 102 -59.21 -13.17 -6.66
CA ILE A 102 -58.14 -14.16 -6.48
C ILE A 102 -58.59 -15.31 -5.58
N ILE A 103 -59.25 -15.02 -4.45
CA ILE A 103 -59.77 -16.04 -3.54
C ILE A 103 -60.79 -16.92 -4.26
N GLN A 104 -61.68 -16.35 -5.08
CA GLN A 104 -62.62 -17.14 -5.86
C GLN A 104 -61.91 -18.05 -6.88
N LYS A 105 -60.88 -17.55 -7.57
CA LYS A 105 -60.08 -18.36 -8.49
C LYS A 105 -59.34 -19.50 -7.77
N LEU A 106 -58.75 -19.24 -6.59
CA LEU A 106 -58.11 -20.29 -5.78
C LEU A 106 -59.11 -21.35 -5.30
N LYS A 107 -60.33 -20.96 -4.92
CA LYS A 107 -61.39 -21.91 -4.58
C LYS A 107 -61.77 -22.80 -5.76
N ASN A 108 -61.80 -22.25 -6.98
CA ASN A 108 -62.06 -23.02 -8.20
C ASN A 108 -60.95 -24.05 -8.47
N GLU A 109 -59.72 -23.78 -8.05
CA GLU A 109 -58.58 -24.74 -8.08
C GLU A 109 -58.60 -25.75 -6.92
N GLY A 110 -59.63 -25.73 -6.06
CA GLY A 110 -59.75 -26.61 -4.89
C GLY A 110 -58.93 -26.16 -3.67
N ILE A 111 -58.39 -24.94 -3.68
CA ILE A 111 -57.62 -24.37 -2.57
C ILE A 111 -58.58 -23.58 -1.67
N ASN A 112 -58.90 -24.12 -0.48
CA ASN A 112 -59.86 -23.51 0.44
C ASN A 112 -59.45 -23.67 1.93
N PRO A 113 -58.44 -22.91 2.41
CA PRO A 113 -58.08 -22.90 3.82
C PRO A 113 -59.20 -22.36 4.71
N LYS A 114 -59.20 -22.79 5.99
CA LYS A 114 -60.06 -22.18 7.03
C LYS A 114 -59.82 -20.68 7.20
N GLN A 115 -58.60 -20.20 6.94
CA GLN A 115 -58.20 -18.80 7.05
C GLN A 115 -57.16 -18.47 5.99
N TRP A 116 -57.37 -17.40 5.24
CA TRP A 116 -56.40 -16.91 4.23
C TRP A 116 -55.30 -16.08 4.90
N ARG A 117 -54.02 -16.34 4.54
CA ARG A 117 -52.87 -15.54 4.99
C ARG A 117 -52.25 -14.79 3.81
N LEU A 118 -52.34 -13.46 3.83
CA LEU A 118 -51.82 -12.60 2.76
C LEU A 118 -50.37 -12.22 3.00
N GLY A 119 -49.55 -12.25 1.94
CA GLY A 119 -48.14 -11.87 1.96
C GLY A 119 -47.21 -12.87 2.66
N ASN A 120 -47.73 -13.99 3.14
CA ASN A 120 -46.98 -15.08 3.74
C ASN A 120 -47.33 -16.39 3.04
N PHE A 121 -46.37 -17.31 2.95
CA PHE A 121 -46.64 -18.67 2.48
C PHE A 121 -47.48 -19.42 3.51
N GLN A 122 -48.57 -20.05 3.06
CA GLN A 122 -49.43 -20.90 3.87
C GLN A 122 -49.30 -22.35 3.41
N ARG A 123 -48.99 -23.25 4.35
CA ARG A 123 -48.95 -24.69 4.08
C ARG A 123 -50.29 -25.35 4.37
N MET A 124 -50.71 -26.26 3.49
CA MET A 124 -51.95 -27.02 3.60
C MET A 124 -51.89 -28.37 2.88
N LEU A 125 -52.88 -29.23 3.08
CA LEU A 125 -53.06 -30.44 2.30
C LEU A 125 -53.28 -30.08 0.82
N CYS A 126 -52.56 -30.75 -0.07
CA CYS A 126 -52.71 -30.57 -1.50
C CYS A 126 -53.99 -31.27 -1.98
N PRO A 127 -54.93 -30.59 -2.68
CA PRO A 127 -56.16 -31.21 -3.16
C PRO A 127 -55.90 -32.31 -4.22
N GLN A 128 -54.72 -32.32 -4.86
CA GLN A 128 -54.35 -33.34 -5.86
C GLN A 128 -53.79 -34.62 -5.26
N CYS A 129 -53.01 -34.55 -4.17
CA CYS A 129 -52.35 -35.74 -3.59
C CYS A 129 -52.75 -36.04 -2.15
N ASN A 130 -53.57 -35.18 -1.53
CA ASN A 130 -54.01 -35.25 -0.14
C ASN A 130 -52.87 -35.46 0.88
N GLY A 131 -51.67 -34.93 0.60
CA GLY A 131 -50.48 -35.16 1.45
C GLY A 131 -49.84 -36.54 1.31
N GLY A 132 -50.41 -37.43 0.48
CA GLY A 132 -49.98 -38.82 0.36
C GLY A 132 -50.27 -39.65 1.59
N SER A 133 -49.57 -40.78 1.72
CA SER A 133 -49.72 -41.69 2.85
C SER A 133 -49.32 -41.08 4.21
N SER A 134 -48.61 -39.95 4.21
CA SER A 134 -48.24 -39.22 5.44
C SER A 134 -49.21 -38.08 5.79
N GLU A 135 -50.19 -37.78 4.94
CA GLU A 135 -51.12 -36.65 5.11
C GLU A 135 -50.41 -35.31 5.39
N GLU A 136 -49.22 -35.12 4.81
CA GLU A 136 -48.40 -33.94 5.10
C GLU A 136 -48.94 -32.67 4.40
N LEU A 137 -48.76 -31.52 5.05
CA LEU A 137 -49.12 -30.19 4.52
C LEU A 137 -48.16 -29.76 3.39
N SER A 138 -48.24 -30.46 2.26
CA SER A 138 -47.32 -30.41 1.13
C SER A 138 -47.53 -29.23 0.19
N LEU A 139 -48.72 -28.65 0.15
CA LEU A 139 -49.04 -27.51 -0.71
C LEU A 139 -48.66 -26.20 -0.02
N SER A 140 -47.80 -25.41 -0.65
CA SER A 140 -47.51 -24.04 -0.24
C SER A 140 -48.23 -23.07 -1.16
N VAL A 141 -49.06 -22.20 -0.60
CA VAL A 141 -49.83 -21.18 -1.31
C VAL A 141 -49.35 -19.80 -0.87
N TYR A 142 -49.16 -18.87 -1.81
CA TYR A 142 -48.82 -17.48 -1.55
C TYR A 142 -49.81 -16.56 -2.25
N ILE A 143 -50.37 -15.60 -1.52
CA ILE A 143 -51.26 -14.58 -2.05
C ILE A 143 -50.61 -13.22 -1.82
N ARG A 144 -50.44 -12.44 -2.88
CA ARG A 144 -49.84 -11.11 -2.79
C ARG A 144 -50.81 -10.15 -2.07
N LYS A 145 -50.31 -9.30 -1.16
CA LYS A 145 -51.15 -8.44 -0.31
C LYS A 145 -52.02 -7.44 -1.07
N ASP A 146 -51.65 -7.09 -2.30
CA ASP A 146 -52.39 -6.16 -3.18
C ASP A 146 -53.45 -6.85 -4.06
N GLY A 147 -53.61 -8.17 -3.92
CA GLY A 147 -54.57 -8.97 -4.68
C GLY A 147 -54.20 -9.15 -6.15
N ILE A 148 -52.98 -8.82 -6.59
CA ILE A 148 -52.62 -8.91 -8.02
C ILE A 148 -52.57 -10.36 -8.49
N ASN A 149 -51.91 -11.23 -7.72
CA ASN A 149 -51.78 -12.64 -8.06
C ASN A 149 -51.66 -13.54 -6.82
N ALA A 150 -51.84 -14.84 -7.06
CA ALA A 150 -51.52 -15.90 -6.12
C ALA A 150 -50.83 -17.05 -6.84
N THR A 151 -49.94 -17.73 -6.12
CA THR A 151 -49.20 -18.90 -6.61
C THR A 151 -49.32 -20.05 -5.63
N TRP A 152 -49.21 -21.27 -6.13
CA TRP A 152 -49.11 -22.46 -5.29
C TRP A 152 -48.11 -23.46 -5.86
N ASN A 153 -47.49 -24.24 -4.97
CA ASN A 153 -46.57 -25.31 -5.33
C ASN A 153 -46.62 -26.44 -4.30
N CYS A 154 -46.89 -27.67 -4.75
CA CYS A 154 -46.85 -28.87 -3.93
C CYS A 154 -45.42 -29.43 -3.90
N PHE A 155 -44.82 -29.47 -2.71
CA PHE A 155 -43.44 -29.93 -2.51
C PHE A 155 -43.28 -31.45 -2.45
N ARG A 156 -44.36 -32.23 -2.64
CA ARG A 156 -44.24 -33.68 -2.83
C ARG A 156 -43.69 -33.97 -4.20
N SER A 157 -42.56 -34.67 -4.23
CA SER A 157 -41.89 -35.14 -5.43
C SER A 157 -42.79 -35.90 -6.40
N LYS A 158 -43.77 -36.68 -5.90
CA LYS A 158 -44.75 -37.40 -6.74
C LYS A 158 -45.93 -36.55 -7.23
N CYS A 159 -46.19 -35.39 -6.62
CA CYS A 159 -47.35 -34.55 -6.96
C CYS A 159 -46.93 -33.41 -7.90
N GLY A 160 -46.00 -32.56 -7.48
CA GLY A 160 -45.50 -31.43 -8.28
C GLY A 160 -46.56 -30.39 -8.71
N TRP A 161 -47.81 -30.50 -8.22
CA TRP A 161 -48.90 -29.62 -8.62
C TRP A 161 -48.59 -28.17 -8.26
N ARG A 162 -48.60 -27.29 -9.26
CA ARG A 162 -48.29 -25.87 -9.13
C ARG A 162 -49.17 -25.06 -10.08
N GLY A 163 -49.41 -23.81 -9.73
CA GLY A 163 -50.18 -22.92 -10.58
C GLY A 163 -50.11 -21.48 -10.13
N PHE A 164 -50.77 -20.63 -10.92
CA PHE A 164 -50.77 -19.20 -10.81
C PHE A 164 -52.15 -18.67 -11.21
N VAL A 165 -52.69 -17.72 -10.44
CA VAL A 165 -53.90 -16.96 -10.80
C VAL A 165 -53.64 -15.48 -10.64
N GLN A 166 -54.28 -14.68 -11.48
CA GLN A 166 -54.16 -13.22 -11.51
C GLN A 166 -55.55 -12.59 -11.51
N ALA A 167 -55.68 -11.40 -10.93
CA ALA A 167 -56.93 -10.65 -10.96
C ALA A 167 -57.24 -10.19 -12.40
N ASP A 168 -58.51 -10.26 -12.81
CA ASP A 168 -58.92 -9.80 -14.14
C ASP A 168 -58.65 -8.29 -14.29
N GLY A 169 -58.17 -7.88 -15.46
CA GLY A 169 -57.81 -6.49 -15.76
C GLY A 169 -56.36 -6.10 -15.46
N VAL A 170 -55.52 -7.02 -14.98
CA VAL A 170 -54.07 -6.82 -14.93
C VAL A 170 -53.45 -7.35 -16.22
N THR A 171 -53.02 -6.46 -17.11
CA THR A 171 -52.41 -6.82 -18.40
C THR A 171 -51.09 -7.55 -18.20
N ASN A 172 -50.91 -8.65 -18.95
CA ASN A 172 -49.65 -9.40 -19.02
C ASN A 172 -48.54 -8.49 -19.58
N ILE A 173 -47.65 -7.99 -18.73
CA ILE A 173 -46.38 -7.41 -19.16
C ILE A 173 -45.45 -8.59 -19.46
N SER A 174 -45.57 -9.13 -20.67
CA SER A 174 -44.64 -10.10 -21.23
C SER A 174 -44.18 -9.58 -22.60
N GLN A 175 -42.86 -9.35 -22.69
CA GLN A 175 -42.06 -9.23 -23.92
C GLN A 175 -42.19 -7.93 -24.74
N GLY A 176 -41.31 -6.97 -24.46
CA GLY A 176 -41.06 -5.82 -25.33
C GLY A 176 -39.94 -4.93 -24.78
N LYS A 177 -38.87 -4.75 -25.57
CA LYS A 177 -37.65 -4.03 -25.21
C LYS A 177 -37.90 -2.54 -24.91
N SER A 178 -37.04 -2.00 -24.04
CA SER A 178 -36.77 -0.57 -23.76
C SER A 178 -37.79 0.19 -22.89
N GLY A 179 -37.28 0.75 -21.78
CA GLY A 179 -37.92 1.81 -20.99
C GLY A 179 -38.69 1.32 -19.76
N ILE A 180 -38.26 1.81 -18.60
CA ILE A 180 -38.79 1.61 -17.24
C ILE A 180 -38.20 0.36 -16.55
N GLU A 181 -37.17 0.66 -15.76
CA GLU A 181 -36.43 -0.21 -14.87
C GLU A 181 -37.40 -1.02 -13.99
N SER A 182 -37.44 -2.33 -14.22
CA SER A 182 -38.04 -3.29 -13.32
C SER A 182 -37.22 -3.34 -12.03
N GLU A 183 -37.86 -3.09 -10.89
CA GLU A 183 -37.26 -3.30 -9.56
C GLU A 183 -36.55 -4.66 -9.54
N THR A 184 -35.23 -4.62 -9.48
CA THR A 184 -34.40 -5.82 -9.44
C THR A 184 -34.67 -6.56 -8.12
N ASP A 185 -34.53 -7.89 -8.11
CA ASP A 185 -34.59 -8.66 -6.85
C ASP A 185 -33.63 -8.12 -5.78
N GLN A 186 -32.61 -7.36 -6.19
CA GLN A 186 -31.69 -6.62 -5.34
C GLN A 186 -32.34 -5.42 -4.64
N GLU A 187 -33.24 -4.66 -5.29
CA GLU A 187 -34.00 -3.58 -4.63
C GLU A 187 -35.06 -4.13 -3.67
N VAL A 188 -35.62 -5.31 -3.97
CA VAL A 188 -36.57 -6.00 -3.08
C VAL A 188 -35.86 -6.61 -1.86
N GLU A 189 -34.63 -7.12 -2.01
CA GLU A 189 -33.79 -7.50 -0.87
C GLU A 189 -33.26 -6.29 -0.08
N ALA A 190 -32.90 -5.19 -0.74
CA ALA A 190 -32.48 -3.95 -0.10
C ALA A 190 -33.64 -3.32 0.72
N LYS A 191 -34.86 -3.30 0.18
CA LYS A 191 -36.07 -2.89 0.92
C LYS A 191 -36.42 -3.83 2.08
N LYS A 192 -36.04 -5.12 2.00
CA LYS A 192 -36.17 -6.07 3.13
C LYS A 192 -35.11 -5.85 4.21
N ALA A 193 -33.89 -5.46 3.85
CA ALA A 193 -32.85 -5.10 4.82
C ALA A 193 -33.21 -3.82 5.59
N ALA A 194 -33.82 -2.83 4.92
CA ALA A 194 -34.25 -1.57 5.52
C ALA A 194 -35.43 -1.70 6.50
N ASN A 195 -36.17 -2.82 6.48
CA ASN A 195 -37.34 -3.06 7.34
C ASN A 195 -37.17 -4.25 8.30
N LYS A 196 -35.92 -4.60 8.66
CA LYS A 196 -35.67 -5.69 9.61
C LYS A 196 -36.15 -5.28 11.01
N VAL A 197 -37.33 -5.78 11.38
CA VAL A 197 -37.88 -5.60 12.72
C VAL A 197 -37.13 -6.53 13.68
N TYR A 198 -36.35 -5.93 14.58
CA TYR A 198 -35.69 -6.66 15.65
C TYR A 198 -36.68 -7.05 16.74
N ARG A 199 -36.49 -8.24 17.34
CA ARG A 199 -37.26 -8.69 18.50
C ARG A 199 -36.97 -7.75 19.68
N LYS A 200 -38.02 -7.13 20.23
CA LYS A 200 -37.94 -6.44 21.52
C LYS A 200 -37.94 -7.47 22.63
N ILE A 201 -37.06 -7.28 23.61
CA ILE A 201 -36.83 -8.16 24.75
C ILE A 201 -36.70 -7.32 26.02
N SER A 202 -37.13 -7.86 27.15
CA SER A 202 -36.85 -7.30 28.48
C SER A 202 -36.08 -8.29 29.36
N ASP A 203 -35.65 -7.82 30.54
CA ASP A 203 -34.96 -8.68 31.51
C ASP A 203 -35.93 -9.76 32.03
N GLU A 204 -37.20 -9.41 32.22
CA GLU A 204 -38.28 -10.30 32.63
C GLU A 204 -38.62 -11.33 31.55
N ASP A 205 -38.70 -10.91 30.28
CA ASP A 205 -38.99 -11.81 29.13
C ASP A 205 -37.98 -12.96 29.00
N LEU A 206 -36.76 -12.73 29.47
CA LEU A 206 -35.65 -13.68 29.39
C LEU A 206 -35.37 -14.42 30.71
N ASN A 207 -36.16 -14.16 31.76
CA ASN A 207 -35.94 -14.66 33.12
C ASN A 207 -34.49 -14.42 33.59
N LEU A 208 -34.00 -13.19 33.41
CA LEU A 208 -32.68 -12.81 33.91
C LEU A 208 -32.75 -12.52 35.41
N GLU A 209 -31.79 -13.08 36.14
CA GLU A 209 -31.68 -12.95 37.59
C GLU A 209 -30.34 -12.28 37.95
N PRO A 210 -30.23 -11.63 39.13
CA PRO A 210 -28.95 -11.26 39.70
C PRO A 210 -28.01 -12.47 39.81
N LEU A 211 -26.70 -12.24 39.72
CA LEU A 211 -25.68 -13.30 39.84
C LEU A 211 -25.74 -13.96 41.23
N CYS A 212 -25.66 -15.29 41.27
CA CYS A 212 -25.42 -16.06 42.49
C CYS A 212 -23.96 -15.92 42.96
N ASP A 213 -23.73 -16.24 44.24
CA ASP A 213 -22.41 -16.12 44.88
C ASP A 213 -21.32 -16.91 44.14
N GLU A 214 -21.64 -18.08 43.60
CA GLU A 214 -20.71 -18.91 42.80
C GLU A 214 -20.19 -18.17 41.57
N LEU A 215 -21.07 -17.44 40.85
CA LEU A 215 -20.66 -16.67 39.69
C LEU A 215 -19.88 -15.40 40.08
N VAL A 216 -20.26 -14.75 41.18
CA VAL A 216 -19.52 -13.60 41.72
C VAL A 216 -18.09 -14.02 42.10
N GLU A 217 -17.94 -15.18 42.75
CA GLU A 217 -16.63 -15.75 43.11
C GLU A 217 -15.82 -16.13 41.86
N TYR A 218 -16.47 -16.73 40.84
CA TYR A 218 -15.83 -16.98 39.55
C TYR A 218 -15.25 -15.71 38.90
N PHE A 219 -15.95 -14.57 38.98
CA PHE A 219 -15.44 -13.30 38.49
C PHE A 219 -14.36 -12.70 39.40
N ALA A 220 -14.45 -12.91 40.71
CA ALA A 220 -13.41 -12.50 41.65
C ALA A 220 -12.06 -13.19 41.34
N THR A 221 -12.05 -14.46 40.90
CA THR A 221 -10.81 -15.14 40.44
C THR A 221 -10.15 -14.46 39.23
N ARG A 222 -10.90 -13.62 38.51
CA ARG A 222 -10.44 -12.82 37.37
C ARG A 222 -10.18 -11.37 37.72
N MET A 223 -10.11 -11.05 39.02
CA MET A 223 -9.92 -9.71 39.54
C MET A 223 -11.04 -8.74 39.15
N ILE A 224 -12.26 -9.25 38.94
CA ILE A 224 -13.45 -8.44 38.63
C ILE A 224 -14.34 -8.37 39.86
N SER A 225 -14.60 -7.15 40.34
CA SER A 225 -15.40 -6.86 41.52
C SER A 225 -16.90 -6.98 41.24
N ALA A 226 -17.67 -7.26 42.31
CA ALA A 226 -19.13 -7.25 42.24
C ALA A 226 -19.70 -5.87 41.83
N GLU A 227 -18.98 -4.77 42.11
CA GLU A 227 -19.35 -3.44 41.66
C GLU A 227 -19.32 -3.31 40.13
N THR A 228 -18.23 -3.76 39.52
CA THR A 228 -18.08 -3.79 38.06
C THR A 228 -19.14 -4.68 37.42
N LEU A 229 -19.43 -5.86 37.98
CA LEU A 229 -20.49 -6.74 37.47
C LEU A 229 -21.86 -6.05 37.48
N ARG A 230 -22.21 -5.39 38.59
CA ARG A 230 -23.47 -4.65 38.75
C ARG A 230 -23.56 -3.48 37.77
N ARG A 231 -22.50 -2.67 37.65
CA ARG A 231 -22.46 -1.51 36.74
C ARG A 231 -22.68 -1.93 35.28
N ASN A 232 -22.04 -3.03 34.89
CA ASN A 232 -22.10 -3.58 33.54
C ASN A 232 -23.32 -4.47 33.30
N LYS A 233 -24.23 -4.56 34.29
CA LYS A 233 -25.47 -5.33 34.23
C LYS A 233 -25.22 -6.77 33.79
N VAL A 234 -24.17 -7.38 34.32
CA VAL A 234 -23.94 -8.82 34.16
C VAL A 234 -24.96 -9.54 35.03
N MET A 235 -25.73 -10.43 34.42
CA MET A 235 -26.81 -11.17 35.06
C MET A 235 -26.58 -12.67 34.91
N GLN A 236 -27.48 -13.50 35.43
CA GLN A 236 -27.53 -14.92 35.14
C GLN A 236 -28.87 -15.31 34.51
N ARG A 237 -28.90 -16.47 33.88
CA ARG A 237 -30.13 -17.15 33.50
C ARG A 237 -30.06 -18.61 33.95
N ASN A 238 -31.08 -19.04 34.68
CA ASN A 238 -31.27 -20.44 35.03
C ASN A 238 -32.21 -21.09 34.01
N TRP A 239 -31.69 -22.07 33.26
CA TRP A 239 -32.46 -22.82 32.29
C TRP A 239 -32.21 -24.32 32.46
N ASN A 240 -33.25 -25.10 32.74
CA ASN A 240 -33.16 -26.55 32.98
C ASN A 240 -32.11 -26.93 34.05
N ASN A 241 -32.10 -26.22 35.19
CA ASN A 241 -31.11 -26.37 36.27
C ASN A 241 -29.65 -26.14 35.84
N LYS A 242 -29.41 -25.40 34.75
CA LYS A 242 -28.09 -24.94 34.34
C LYS A 242 -28.03 -23.43 34.44
N ILE A 243 -27.10 -22.95 35.26
CA ILE A 243 -26.82 -21.52 35.42
C ILE A 243 -25.88 -21.09 34.28
N SER A 244 -26.23 -20.00 33.61
CA SER A 244 -25.41 -19.37 32.58
C SER A 244 -25.21 -17.89 32.87
N ILE A 245 -24.00 -17.38 32.61
CA ILE A 245 -23.68 -15.95 32.70
C ILE A 245 -24.37 -15.25 31.53
N ALA A 246 -25.14 -14.20 31.80
CA ALA A 246 -25.86 -13.42 30.81
C ALA A 246 -25.25 -12.01 30.68
N PHE A 247 -24.60 -11.75 29.55
CA PHE A 247 -24.11 -10.42 29.17
C PHE A 247 -25.23 -9.65 28.46
N THR A 248 -25.72 -8.58 29.08
CA THR A 248 -26.83 -7.78 28.54
C THR A 248 -26.33 -6.66 27.63
N TYR A 249 -26.63 -6.73 26.34
CA TYR A 249 -26.35 -5.66 25.38
C TYR A 249 -27.48 -4.64 25.44
N ARG A 250 -27.14 -3.41 25.77
CA ARG A 250 -28.13 -2.35 26.02
C ARG A 250 -27.84 -1.11 25.20
N ARG A 251 -28.92 -0.41 24.82
CA ARG A 251 -28.90 0.91 24.19
C ARG A 251 -29.86 1.81 24.95
N ASP A 252 -29.36 2.95 25.42
CA ASP A 252 -30.08 3.89 26.27
C ASP A 252 -30.76 3.20 27.46
N GLY A 253 -30.05 2.23 28.07
CA GLY A 253 -30.53 1.43 29.21
C GLY A 253 -31.45 0.26 28.86
N ALA A 254 -32.07 0.25 27.68
CA ALA A 254 -33.00 -0.80 27.25
C ALA A 254 -32.26 -2.04 26.76
N LEU A 255 -32.78 -3.24 27.05
CA LEU A 255 -32.20 -4.51 26.58
C LEU A 255 -32.43 -4.68 25.07
N VAL A 256 -31.34 -4.82 24.32
CA VAL A 256 -31.35 -4.97 22.85
C VAL A 256 -30.91 -6.36 22.42
N GLY A 257 -29.98 -6.96 23.15
CA GLY A 257 -29.53 -8.33 22.94
C GLY A 257 -29.00 -8.95 24.23
N CYS A 258 -28.91 -10.27 24.26
CA CYS A 258 -28.29 -10.98 25.39
C CYS A 258 -27.43 -12.13 24.87
N LYS A 259 -26.22 -12.25 25.40
CA LYS A 259 -25.29 -13.34 25.10
C LYS A 259 -25.03 -14.14 26.37
N TYR A 260 -25.21 -15.44 26.28
CA TYR A 260 -25.04 -16.37 27.37
C TYR A 260 -23.71 -17.09 27.23
N ARG A 261 -23.03 -17.28 28.37
CA ARG A 261 -21.83 -18.07 28.49
C ARG A 261 -22.01 -19.07 29.63
N ALA A 262 -21.90 -20.35 29.33
CA ALA A 262 -21.83 -21.38 30.35
C ALA A 262 -20.39 -21.52 30.90
N VAL A 263 -20.27 -22.17 32.05
CA VAL A 263 -18.98 -22.37 32.74
C VAL A 263 -17.99 -23.14 31.86
N ASP A 264 -18.48 -24.05 31.02
CA ASP A 264 -17.71 -24.83 30.04
C ASP A 264 -17.27 -24.04 28.80
N LYS A 265 -17.48 -22.71 28.78
CA LYS A 265 -17.18 -21.79 27.67
C LYS A 265 -18.01 -22.05 26.41
N THR A 266 -19.17 -22.68 26.52
CA THR A 266 -20.16 -22.67 25.43
C THR A 266 -20.93 -21.36 25.42
N PHE A 267 -21.17 -20.82 24.22
CA PHE A 267 -21.82 -19.53 24.01
C PHE A 267 -23.13 -19.70 23.25
N SER A 268 -24.13 -18.91 23.62
CA SER A 268 -25.36 -18.73 22.84
C SER A 268 -25.80 -17.27 22.89
N GLN A 269 -26.66 -16.84 21.96
CA GLN A 269 -27.14 -15.46 21.90
C GLN A 269 -28.62 -15.47 21.52
N GLU A 270 -29.38 -14.50 22.04
CA GLU A 270 -30.78 -14.32 21.67
C GLU A 270 -30.92 -14.09 20.15
N ALA A 271 -31.85 -14.82 19.53
CA ALA A 271 -32.08 -14.77 18.10
C ALA A 271 -32.90 -13.54 17.71
N ASN A 272 -32.67 -13.04 16.48
CA ASN A 272 -33.40 -11.92 15.88
C ASN A 272 -33.30 -10.59 16.65
N THR A 273 -32.24 -10.41 17.44
CA THR A 273 -31.91 -9.16 18.11
C THR A 273 -30.98 -8.30 17.25
N GLU A 274 -30.93 -6.99 17.54
CA GLU A 274 -29.96 -6.11 16.89
C GLU A 274 -28.56 -6.39 17.42
N LYS A 275 -27.57 -6.50 16.51
CA LYS A 275 -26.17 -6.65 16.91
C LYS A 275 -25.59 -5.27 17.22
N ILE A 276 -25.18 -5.08 18.46
CA ILE A 276 -24.52 -3.87 18.96
C ILE A 276 -23.30 -4.25 19.80
N PHE A 277 -22.49 -3.27 20.17
CA PHE A 277 -21.39 -3.47 21.11
C PHE A 277 -21.89 -3.72 22.54
N TYR A 278 -21.17 -4.52 23.32
CA TYR A 278 -21.42 -4.63 24.76
C TYR A 278 -20.84 -3.40 25.46
N GLY A 279 -21.63 -2.74 26.31
CA GLY A 279 -21.26 -1.46 26.92
C GLY A 279 -21.44 -0.23 26.02
N LEU A 280 -22.24 -0.33 24.94
CA LEU A 280 -22.46 0.76 23.98
C LEU A 280 -22.79 2.12 24.64
N ASP A 281 -23.59 2.11 25.70
CA ASP A 281 -23.99 3.33 26.42
C ASP A 281 -22.80 4.06 27.06
N ASP A 282 -21.72 3.35 27.38
CA ASP A 282 -20.53 3.92 28.02
C ASP A 282 -19.68 4.79 27.07
N ILE A 283 -19.85 4.64 25.76
CA ILE A 283 -19.10 5.40 24.74
C ILE A 283 -19.92 6.53 24.11
N LYS A 284 -21.12 6.80 24.64
CA LYS A 284 -21.98 7.87 24.12
C LYS A 284 -21.27 9.22 24.25
N ARG A 285 -20.92 9.83 23.10
CA ARG A 285 -20.15 11.09 22.99
C ARG A 285 -18.71 11.01 23.52
N ALA A 286 -18.15 9.80 23.64
CA ALA A 286 -16.76 9.63 24.02
C ALA A 286 -15.83 10.03 22.86
N HIS A 287 -14.80 10.82 23.17
CA HIS A 287 -13.77 11.22 22.20
C HIS A 287 -12.72 10.12 22.00
N ASP A 288 -12.41 9.39 23.07
CA ASP A 288 -11.52 8.23 23.07
C ASP A 288 -12.39 6.98 23.33
N VAL A 289 -12.25 5.94 22.52
CA VAL A 289 -12.99 4.68 22.65
C VAL A 289 -12.03 3.50 22.62
N ILE A 290 -12.17 2.57 23.57
CA ILE A 290 -11.42 1.31 23.59
C ILE A 290 -12.32 0.20 23.07
N ILE A 291 -11.84 -0.61 22.13
CA ILE A 291 -12.54 -1.79 21.62
C ILE A 291 -11.72 -3.02 21.96
N VAL A 292 -12.31 -3.91 22.76
CA VAL A 292 -11.75 -5.22 23.12
C VAL A 292 -12.51 -6.35 22.43
N GLU A 293 -11.95 -7.56 22.45
CA GLU A 293 -12.59 -8.73 21.85
C GLU A 293 -13.72 -9.30 22.72
N GLY A 294 -13.45 -9.64 23.98
CA GLY A 294 -14.38 -10.33 24.87
C GLY A 294 -15.10 -9.43 25.87
N GLU A 295 -16.24 -9.88 26.39
CA GLU A 295 -17.00 -9.16 27.41
C GLU A 295 -16.22 -9.08 28.74
N ILE A 296 -15.45 -10.13 29.08
CA ILE A 296 -14.60 -10.15 30.29
C ILE A 296 -13.46 -9.13 30.20
N ASP A 297 -12.88 -8.93 29.01
CA ASP A 297 -11.85 -7.91 28.79
C ASP A 297 -12.41 -6.50 29.00
N LYS A 298 -13.68 -6.29 28.61
CA LYS A 298 -14.36 -5.01 28.83
C LYS A 298 -14.56 -4.76 30.32
N LEU A 299 -14.93 -5.78 31.08
CA LEU A 299 -15.00 -5.71 32.56
C LEU A 299 -13.62 -5.42 33.16
N SER A 300 -12.57 -6.02 32.60
CA SER A 300 -11.18 -5.81 33.06
C SER A 300 -10.70 -4.38 32.80
N MET A 301 -11.10 -3.78 31.68
CA MET A 301 -10.85 -2.36 31.38
C MET A 301 -11.58 -1.43 32.37
N ASP A 302 -12.79 -1.79 32.78
CA ASP A 302 -13.55 -1.03 33.79
C ASP A 302 -12.90 -1.09 35.17
N GLU A 303 -12.40 -2.27 35.59
CA GLU A 303 -11.57 -2.43 36.79
C GLU A 303 -10.30 -1.57 36.74
N ALA A 304 -9.69 -1.46 35.56
CA ALA A 304 -8.59 -0.55 35.31
C ALA A 304 -9.03 0.92 35.19
N GLY A 305 -10.29 1.28 35.36
CA GLY A 305 -10.80 2.66 35.35
C GLY A 305 -11.14 3.23 33.97
N TYR A 306 -11.10 2.43 32.91
CA TYR A 306 -11.55 2.85 31.58
C TYR A 306 -13.02 2.52 31.38
N ARG A 307 -13.87 3.54 31.54
CA ARG A 307 -15.30 3.39 31.34
C ARG A 307 -15.69 3.42 29.86
N ASN A 308 -14.94 4.16 29.04
CA ASN A 308 -15.10 4.32 27.59
C ASN A 308 -14.65 3.08 26.77
N CYS A 309 -15.02 1.88 27.22
CA CYS A 309 -14.62 0.61 26.62
C CYS A 309 -15.84 -0.21 26.18
N VAL A 310 -15.74 -0.86 25.02
CA VAL A 310 -16.75 -1.75 24.46
C VAL A 310 -16.15 -3.08 23.99
N SER A 311 -16.94 -4.15 23.99
CA SER A 311 -16.54 -5.43 23.35
C SER A 311 -17.38 -5.75 22.12
N VAL A 312 -16.77 -6.42 21.14
CA VAL A 312 -17.46 -6.88 19.93
C VAL A 312 -18.43 -8.04 20.26
N PRO A 313 -19.58 -8.17 19.57
CA PRO A 313 -20.56 -9.21 19.89
C PRO A 313 -20.15 -10.63 19.45
N ASP A 314 -19.52 -10.76 18.28
CA ASP A 314 -19.30 -12.05 17.60
C ASP A 314 -17.84 -12.56 17.65
N GLY A 315 -16.97 -11.91 18.42
CA GLY A 315 -15.54 -12.27 18.52
C GLY A 315 -14.74 -12.12 17.22
N ALA A 316 -13.53 -12.66 17.20
CA ALA A 316 -12.62 -12.52 16.06
C ALA A 316 -12.90 -13.44 14.86
N PRO A 317 -12.64 -12.98 13.61
CA PRO A 317 -12.57 -13.85 12.45
C PRO A 317 -11.30 -14.72 12.46
N PRO A 318 -11.29 -15.90 11.81
CA PRO A 318 -10.07 -16.72 11.69
C PRO A 318 -8.99 -16.07 10.82
N LYS A 319 -9.38 -15.22 9.88
CA LYS A 319 -8.48 -14.50 8.97
C LYS A 319 -9.11 -13.19 8.51
N VAL A 320 -8.27 -12.31 8.01
CA VAL A 320 -8.64 -11.06 7.38
C VAL A 320 -9.28 -11.33 6.01
N SER A 321 -10.43 -10.72 5.74
CA SER A 321 -11.16 -10.77 4.46
C SER A 321 -10.35 -10.09 3.36
N SER A 322 -10.44 -10.63 2.14
CA SER A 322 -9.71 -10.11 0.98
C SER A 322 -10.21 -8.76 0.49
N LYS A 323 -11.49 -8.45 0.74
CA LYS A 323 -12.16 -7.20 0.38
C LYS A 323 -13.12 -6.80 1.50
N ILE A 324 -13.41 -5.51 1.59
CA ILE A 324 -14.47 -4.97 2.45
C ILE A 324 -15.76 -4.99 1.63
N PRO A 325 -16.81 -5.74 2.05
CA PRO A 325 -18.12 -5.68 1.40
C PRO A 325 -18.76 -4.30 1.59
N ASP A 326 -19.74 -3.96 0.76
CA ASP A 326 -20.57 -2.78 0.98
C ASP A 326 -21.31 -2.87 2.33
N GLN A 327 -21.62 -1.73 2.94
CA GLN A 327 -22.20 -1.63 4.30
C GLN A 327 -23.42 -2.55 4.51
N GLU A 328 -24.30 -2.65 3.52
CA GLU A 328 -25.53 -3.47 3.56
C GLU A 328 -25.25 -4.98 3.50
N GLN A 329 -24.12 -5.37 2.91
CA GLN A 329 -23.70 -6.77 2.76
C GLN A 329 -22.79 -7.24 3.91
N ASP A 330 -22.27 -6.30 4.70
CA ASP A 330 -21.30 -6.55 5.77
C ASP A 330 -21.97 -7.08 7.05
N LYS A 331 -22.77 -8.15 6.91
CA LYS A 331 -23.62 -8.75 7.95
C LYS A 331 -22.83 -9.18 9.19
N LYS A 332 -21.57 -9.58 9.02
CA LYS A 332 -20.69 -9.99 10.14
C LYS A 332 -20.32 -8.81 11.02
N TYR A 333 -20.10 -7.64 10.43
CA TYR A 333 -19.69 -6.43 11.12
C TYR A 333 -20.83 -5.41 11.22
N SER A 334 -22.08 -5.86 11.10
CA SER A 334 -23.26 -4.99 11.13
C SER A 334 -23.34 -4.12 12.39
N TYR A 335 -22.75 -4.60 13.49
CA TYR A 335 -22.66 -3.85 14.75
C TYR A 335 -21.86 -2.55 14.64
N LEU A 336 -20.88 -2.46 13.73
CA LEU A 336 -20.16 -1.21 13.45
C LEU A 336 -21.10 -0.17 12.86
N TRP A 337 -21.94 -0.61 11.92
CA TRP A 337 -22.90 0.24 11.22
C TRP A 337 -24.09 0.63 12.11
N ASN A 338 -24.61 -0.34 12.88
CA ASN A 338 -25.68 -0.12 13.86
C ASN A 338 -25.26 0.82 15.01
N CYS A 339 -23.95 0.98 15.24
CA CYS A 339 -23.38 1.84 16.27
C CYS A 339 -22.59 3.02 15.70
N LYS A 340 -22.75 3.32 14.40
CA LYS A 340 -21.96 4.34 13.69
C LYS A 340 -22.00 5.70 14.38
N ASP A 341 -23.19 6.15 14.82
CA ASP A 341 -23.36 7.45 15.48
C ASP A 341 -22.57 7.60 16.79
N TYR A 342 -22.26 6.48 17.47
CA TYR A 342 -21.44 6.45 18.68
C TYR A 342 -19.95 6.46 18.33
N LEU A 343 -19.58 5.74 17.28
CA LEU A 343 -18.20 5.63 16.82
C LEU A 343 -17.73 6.88 16.11
N ASP A 344 -18.58 7.56 15.34
CA ASP A 344 -18.22 8.77 14.58
C ASP A 344 -17.76 9.92 15.49
N SER A 345 -18.25 10.00 16.73
CA SER A 345 -17.80 11.01 17.70
C SER A 345 -16.39 10.76 18.25
N ALA A 346 -15.85 9.54 18.10
CA ALA A 346 -14.56 9.17 18.68
C ALA A 346 -13.40 9.55 17.76
N SER A 347 -12.63 10.58 18.07
CA SER A 347 -11.45 10.91 17.25
C SER A 347 -10.32 9.87 17.43
N ARG A 348 -10.28 9.19 18.58
CA ARG A 348 -9.29 8.18 18.93
C ARG A 348 -9.94 6.85 19.28
N ILE A 349 -9.59 5.79 18.54
CA ILE A 349 -10.08 4.43 18.77
C ILE A 349 -8.89 3.52 19.08
N ILE A 350 -8.84 2.98 20.29
CA ILE A 350 -7.80 2.07 20.76
C ILE A 350 -8.30 0.63 20.57
N LEU A 351 -7.62 -0.13 19.71
CA LEU A 351 -7.91 -1.53 19.43
C LEU A 351 -7.07 -2.41 20.35
N ALA A 352 -7.74 -3.00 21.34
CA ALA A 352 -7.18 -3.88 22.37
C ALA A 352 -7.72 -5.30 22.20
N THR A 353 -7.53 -5.87 21.00
CA THR A 353 -7.91 -7.25 20.65
C THR A 353 -6.89 -8.26 21.16
N ASP A 354 -7.26 -9.54 21.22
CA ASP A 354 -6.39 -10.62 21.68
C ASP A 354 -5.04 -10.70 20.93
N ASN A 355 -4.01 -11.15 21.64
CA ASN A 355 -2.66 -11.37 21.13
C ASN A 355 -2.51 -12.72 20.40
N ASP A 356 -3.49 -13.09 19.58
CA ASP A 356 -3.47 -14.29 18.76
C ASP A 356 -3.83 -13.99 17.30
N ARG A 357 -3.69 -14.98 16.41
CA ARG A 357 -3.95 -14.79 14.98
C ARG A 357 -5.36 -14.25 14.70
N PRO A 358 -6.44 -14.81 15.30
CA PRO A 358 -7.78 -14.24 15.19
C PRO A 358 -7.87 -12.79 15.68
N GLY A 359 -7.34 -12.47 16.86
CA GLY A 359 -7.36 -11.11 17.41
C GLY A 359 -6.65 -10.10 16.51
N GLN A 360 -5.50 -10.47 15.93
CA GLN A 360 -4.82 -9.64 14.93
C GLN A 360 -5.67 -9.42 13.67
N ALA A 361 -6.40 -10.44 13.22
CA ALA A 361 -7.32 -10.33 12.11
C ALA A 361 -8.52 -9.43 12.44
N LEU A 362 -9.05 -9.52 13.67
CA LEU A 362 -10.10 -8.63 14.15
C LEU A 362 -9.63 -7.18 14.15
N ALA A 363 -8.46 -6.88 14.72
CA ALA A 363 -7.92 -5.52 14.75
C ALA A 363 -7.79 -4.92 13.34
N GLU A 364 -7.28 -5.70 12.37
CA GLU A 364 -7.16 -5.25 10.98
C GLU A 364 -8.52 -5.04 10.28
N GLU A 365 -9.53 -5.85 10.60
CA GLU A 365 -10.90 -5.72 10.07
C GLU A 365 -11.67 -4.54 10.68
N LEU A 366 -11.42 -4.24 11.96
CA LEU A 366 -11.94 -3.05 12.64
C LEU A 366 -11.26 -1.79 12.08
N ALA A 367 -9.92 -1.77 12.06
CA ALA A 367 -9.16 -0.59 11.65
C ALA A 367 -9.48 -0.14 10.23
N ARG A 368 -9.64 -1.08 9.29
CA ARG A 368 -10.00 -0.75 7.90
C ARG A 368 -11.42 -0.20 7.72
N ARG A 369 -12.36 -0.50 8.64
CA ARG A 369 -13.76 -0.06 8.59
C ARG A 369 -13.99 1.24 9.35
N LEU A 370 -13.25 1.41 10.45
CA LEU A 370 -13.31 2.59 11.32
C LEU A 370 -12.42 3.75 10.82
N GLY A 371 -11.44 3.43 9.96
CA GLY A 371 -10.41 4.35 9.50
C GLY A 371 -9.10 4.14 10.28
N LYS A 372 -8.04 3.69 9.60
CA LYS A 372 -6.75 3.40 10.23
C LYS A 372 -6.12 4.64 10.86
N GLU A 373 -6.40 5.80 10.30
CA GLU A 373 -5.98 7.13 10.76
C GLU A 373 -6.55 7.53 12.13
N ARG A 374 -7.66 6.92 12.55
CA ARG A 374 -8.27 7.10 13.88
C ARG A 374 -7.96 5.94 14.82
N CYS A 375 -7.15 4.98 14.39
CA CYS A 375 -6.90 3.76 15.16
C CYS A 375 -5.52 3.77 15.83
N TRP A 376 -5.50 3.26 17.06
CA TRP A 376 -4.32 2.90 17.82
C TRP A 376 -4.39 1.41 18.13
N ARG A 377 -3.24 0.77 18.26
CA ARG A 377 -3.13 -0.66 18.55
C ARG A 377 -2.39 -0.87 19.85
N VAL A 378 -2.96 -1.72 20.69
CA VAL A 378 -2.31 -2.15 21.93
C VAL A 378 -1.32 -3.27 21.65
N ASN A 379 -0.14 -3.14 22.23
CA ASN A 379 0.84 -4.21 22.32
C ASN A 379 0.82 -4.75 23.77
N TRP A 380 0.37 -6.00 23.93
CA TRP A 380 0.24 -6.59 25.26
C TRP A 380 1.62 -6.85 25.91
N PRO A 381 1.76 -6.61 27.22
CA PRO A 381 3.03 -6.74 27.93
C PRO A 381 3.40 -8.20 28.17
N LYS A 382 4.68 -8.43 28.48
CA LYS A 382 5.14 -9.73 28.96
C LYS A 382 4.47 -10.11 30.30
N LYS A 383 3.91 -11.31 30.38
CA LYS A 383 3.39 -11.93 31.60
C LYS A 383 4.53 -12.42 32.49
N ASN A 384 5.55 -13.00 31.87
CA ASN A 384 6.79 -13.50 32.49
C ASN A 384 7.93 -13.40 31.46
N ASP A 385 9.09 -14.00 31.72
CA ASP A 385 10.24 -13.90 30.80
C ASP A 385 9.98 -14.51 29.41
N THR A 386 9.11 -15.52 29.33
CA THR A 386 8.84 -16.33 28.12
C THR A 386 7.53 -15.99 27.41
N ASP A 387 6.51 -15.58 28.14
CA ASP A 387 5.13 -15.47 27.67
C ASP A 387 4.64 -14.01 27.71
N THR A 388 3.86 -13.66 26.69
CA THR A 388 3.15 -12.37 26.62
C THR A 388 1.71 -12.58 27.06
N CYS A 389 1.13 -11.60 27.77
CA CYS A 389 -0.30 -11.62 28.08
C CYS A 389 -1.11 -11.72 26.78
N LYS A 390 -2.20 -12.50 26.83
CA LYS A 390 -3.11 -12.69 25.70
C LYS A 390 -4.04 -11.51 25.51
N ASP A 391 -4.62 -11.00 26.59
CA ASP A 391 -5.75 -10.08 26.56
C ASP A 391 -5.75 -9.15 27.79
N ALA A 392 -6.78 -8.34 27.94
CA ALA A 392 -6.89 -7.37 29.02
C ALA A 392 -7.03 -8.05 30.39
N ASN A 393 -7.78 -9.16 30.45
CA ASN A 393 -7.99 -9.89 31.69
C ASN A 393 -6.70 -10.52 32.21
N GLU A 394 -5.86 -11.09 31.33
CA GLU A 394 -4.56 -11.61 31.75
C GLU A 394 -3.64 -10.52 32.29
N VAL A 395 -3.59 -9.34 31.66
CA VAL A 395 -2.82 -8.21 32.21
C VAL A 395 -3.33 -7.82 33.59
N LEU A 396 -4.65 -7.73 33.77
CA LEU A 396 -5.25 -7.41 35.06
C LEU A 396 -4.91 -8.46 36.13
N MET A 397 -5.01 -9.74 35.78
CA MET A 397 -4.74 -10.86 36.70
C MET A 397 -3.27 -10.99 37.09
N PHE A 398 -2.34 -10.83 36.14
CA PHE A 398 -0.91 -11.09 36.37
C PHE A 398 -0.11 -9.83 36.76
N LEU A 399 -0.49 -8.65 36.26
CA LEU A 399 0.28 -7.41 36.42
C LEU A 399 -0.51 -6.29 37.14
N GLY A 400 -1.81 -6.47 37.32
CA GLY A 400 -2.68 -5.55 38.04
C GLY A 400 -3.19 -4.36 37.21
N PRO A 401 -4.11 -3.56 37.78
CA PRO A 401 -4.84 -2.51 37.05
C PRO A 401 -3.94 -1.36 36.57
N GLN A 402 -2.87 -1.03 37.31
CA GLN A 402 -1.94 0.03 36.90
C GLN A 402 -1.11 -0.34 35.67
N ALA A 403 -0.74 -1.62 35.54
CA ALA A 403 -0.06 -2.11 34.36
C ALA A 403 -0.98 -2.06 33.13
N LEU A 404 -2.26 -2.46 33.30
CA LEU A 404 -3.26 -2.36 32.25
C LEU A 404 -3.49 -0.91 31.78
N ARG A 405 -3.54 0.06 32.71
CA ARG A 405 -3.57 1.50 32.37
C ARG A 405 -2.40 1.93 31.50
N LYS A 406 -1.20 1.63 31.96
CA LYS A 406 0.01 2.01 31.23
C LYS A 406 0.03 1.46 29.81
N VAL A 407 -0.35 0.20 29.63
CA VAL A 407 -0.41 -0.46 28.32
C VAL A 407 -1.38 0.23 27.35
N ILE A 408 -2.50 0.76 27.86
CA ILE A 408 -3.49 1.49 27.06
C ILE A 408 -3.01 2.91 26.74
N GLU A 409 -2.37 3.59 27.69
CA GLU A 409 -1.76 4.92 27.48
C GLU A 409 -0.65 4.87 26.43
N ASP A 410 0.17 3.81 26.46
CA ASP A 410 1.29 3.56 25.55
C ASP A 410 0.85 2.94 24.20
N ALA A 411 -0.46 2.83 23.92
CA ALA A 411 -0.95 2.29 22.65
C ALA A 411 -0.36 3.03 21.44
N GLU A 412 0.12 2.29 20.46
CA GLU A 412 0.83 2.83 19.29
C GLU A 412 -0.13 3.21 18.16
N LEU A 413 0.23 4.17 17.33
CA LEU A 413 -0.53 4.50 16.12
C LEU A 413 -0.66 3.27 15.22
N TYR A 414 -1.84 3.03 14.66
CA TYR A 414 -1.99 1.93 13.70
C TYR A 414 -1.11 2.21 12.47
N PRO A 415 -0.29 1.25 12.02
CA PRO A 415 0.64 1.51 10.92
C PRO A 415 -0.11 1.85 9.62
N ILE A 416 0.21 3.01 9.05
CA ILE A 416 -0.34 3.49 7.77
C ILE A 416 0.69 3.21 6.67
N ARG A 417 0.30 2.42 5.67
CA ARG A 417 1.18 2.07 4.54
C ARG A 417 1.66 3.34 3.83
N GLY A 418 2.97 3.50 3.71
CA GLY A 418 3.60 4.64 3.03
C GLY A 418 3.93 5.82 3.94
N LEU A 419 3.52 5.77 5.21
CA LEU A 419 3.92 6.72 6.23
C LEU A 419 4.93 6.05 7.17
N PHE A 420 6.13 6.61 7.25
CA PHE A 420 7.23 6.10 8.06
C PHE A 420 7.78 7.24 8.92
N SER A 421 8.26 6.94 10.12
CA SER A 421 8.99 7.90 10.95
C SER A 421 10.48 7.83 10.63
N PHE A 422 11.21 8.94 10.81
CA PHE A 422 12.67 8.93 10.63
C PHE A 422 13.37 7.95 11.58
N GLU A 423 12.81 7.71 12.76
CA GLU A 423 13.32 6.74 13.72
C GLU A 423 13.51 5.34 13.12
N GLN A 424 12.61 4.94 12.23
CA GLN A 424 12.70 3.65 11.52
C GLN A 424 13.91 3.57 10.57
N PHE A 425 14.46 4.71 10.16
CA PHE A 425 15.62 4.81 9.27
C PHE A 425 16.90 5.26 9.99
N PHE A 426 16.88 5.50 11.31
CA PHE A 426 18.08 5.91 12.04
C PHE A 426 19.28 4.99 11.81
N PRO A 427 19.15 3.65 11.79
CA PRO A 427 20.29 2.78 11.48
C PRO A 427 20.89 3.05 10.08
N GLU A 428 20.06 3.35 9.08
CA GLU A 428 20.52 3.66 7.72
C GLU A 428 21.20 5.03 7.66
N ILE A 429 20.64 6.02 8.36
CA ILE A 429 21.20 7.37 8.46
C ILE A 429 22.54 7.35 9.19
N ASP A 430 22.65 6.58 10.28
CA ASP A 430 23.89 6.40 11.03
C ASP A 430 24.95 5.74 10.15
N ASN A 431 24.59 4.70 9.39
CA ASN A 431 25.50 4.05 8.44
C ASN A 431 25.99 5.03 7.37
N TYR A 432 25.08 5.85 6.82
CA TYR A 432 25.41 6.87 5.82
C TYR A 432 26.33 7.97 6.38
N PHE A 433 26.08 8.43 7.61
CA PHE A 433 26.90 9.44 8.28
C PHE A 433 28.31 8.91 8.60
N LEU A 434 28.40 7.65 9.03
CA LEU A 434 29.65 7.00 9.39
C LEU A 434 30.44 6.48 8.18
N GLY A 435 29.85 6.44 6.98
CA GLY A 435 30.50 5.97 5.77
C GLY A 435 30.78 4.46 5.78
N ILE A 436 29.91 3.66 6.38
CA ILE A 436 30.16 2.23 6.66
C ILE A 436 30.25 1.39 5.37
N HIS A 437 29.53 1.76 4.30
CA HIS A 437 29.47 0.99 3.06
C HIS A 437 30.59 1.35 2.07
N GLY A 438 31.19 2.54 2.20
CA GLY A 438 32.30 3.02 1.36
C GLY A 438 31.88 3.57 -0.01
N ASP A 439 30.60 3.53 -0.36
CA ASP A 439 30.03 4.10 -1.59
C ASP A 439 29.18 5.37 -1.37
N GLU A 440 29.12 5.88 -0.14
CA GLU A 440 28.34 7.07 0.23
C GLU A 440 28.79 8.35 -0.49
N LEU A 441 30.09 8.43 -0.84
CA LEU A 441 30.68 9.55 -1.60
C LEU A 441 30.73 9.29 -3.11
N GLY A 442 30.07 8.23 -3.59
CA GLY A 442 30.07 7.79 -4.97
C GLY A 442 31.35 7.05 -5.37
N ILE A 443 31.24 6.20 -6.38
CA ILE A 443 32.35 5.43 -6.94
C ILE A 443 33.13 6.28 -7.95
N HIS A 444 34.46 6.26 -7.83
CA HIS A 444 35.37 6.95 -8.74
C HIS A 444 35.25 6.42 -10.18
N THR A 445 35.34 7.33 -11.15
CA THR A 445 35.27 7.02 -12.59
C THR A 445 36.54 6.34 -13.10
N GLY A 446 37.64 6.47 -12.36
CA GLY A 446 38.98 6.04 -12.77
C GLY A 446 39.77 7.11 -13.52
N TRP A 447 39.19 8.29 -13.78
CA TRP A 447 39.88 9.43 -14.37
C TRP A 447 39.89 10.61 -13.41
N LYS A 448 41.09 11.12 -13.08
CA LYS A 448 41.24 12.17 -12.07
C LYS A 448 40.55 13.47 -12.52
N SER A 449 40.56 13.77 -13.81
CA SER A 449 39.89 14.96 -14.36
C SER A 449 38.37 14.89 -14.28
N MET A 450 37.80 13.70 -14.06
CA MET A 450 36.36 13.47 -13.98
C MET A 450 35.85 13.36 -12.55
N ASP A 451 36.64 12.82 -11.62
CA ASP A 451 36.16 12.47 -10.26
C ASP A 451 35.69 13.68 -9.43
N ASP A 452 36.17 14.90 -9.72
CA ASP A 452 35.66 16.13 -9.10
C ASP A 452 34.34 16.61 -9.72
N LEU A 453 34.04 16.18 -10.94
CA LEU A 453 32.86 16.59 -11.71
C LEU A 453 31.73 15.57 -11.59
N TYR A 454 32.05 14.29 -11.56
CA TYR A 454 31.09 13.20 -11.58
C TYR A 454 31.69 11.95 -10.93
N LYS A 455 30.97 11.41 -9.94
CA LYS A 455 31.16 10.05 -9.41
C LYS A 455 29.87 9.27 -9.55
N VAL A 456 29.98 7.94 -9.53
CA VAL A 456 28.85 7.04 -9.80
C VAL A 456 28.18 6.64 -8.50
N VAL A 457 26.93 7.04 -8.30
CA VAL A 457 26.16 6.70 -7.10
C VAL A 457 25.12 5.62 -7.43
N PRO A 458 25.10 4.48 -6.72
CA PRO A 458 24.05 3.49 -6.87
C PRO A 458 22.65 4.10 -6.74
N GLY A 459 21.74 3.74 -7.63
CA GLY A 459 20.36 4.20 -7.60
C GLY A 459 20.10 5.56 -8.27
N GLU A 460 21.11 6.17 -8.86
CA GLU A 460 20.96 7.36 -9.71
C GLU A 460 20.79 7.01 -11.20
N LEU A 461 20.19 7.95 -11.94
CA LEU A 461 20.05 7.91 -13.40
C LEU A 461 21.00 8.93 -14.04
N THR A 462 21.95 8.44 -14.84
CA THR A 462 22.82 9.27 -15.68
C THR A 462 22.36 9.19 -17.14
N VAL A 463 22.00 10.33 -17.72
CA VAL A 463 21.73 10.42 -19.16
C VAL A 463 23.01 10.82 -19.89
N VAL A 464 23.37 10.08 -20.93
CA VAL A 464 24.56 10.32 -21.76
C VAL A 464 24.11 10.66 -23.18
N THR A 465 24.57 11.79 -23.71
CA THR A 465 24.27 12.23 -25.09
C THR A 465 25.54 12.70 -25.80
N GLY A 466 25.41 13.02 -27.09
CA GLY A 466 26.52 13.35 -27.98
C GLY A 466 26.21 12.98 -29.41
N VAL A 467 26.76 13.74 -30.35
CA VAL A 467 26.59 13.52 -31.79
C VAL A 467 27.00 12.09 -32.19
N PRO A 468 26.42 11.51 -33.27
CA PRO A 468 26.83 10.19 -33.77
C PRO A 468 28.35 10.11 -33.96
N ASN A 469 28.99 8.97 -33.65
CA ASN A 469 30.46 8.80 -33.68
C ASN A 469 31.27 9.70 -32.71
N SER A 470 30.67 10.25 -31.67
CA SER A 470 31.42 10.96 -30.61
C SER A 470 32.12 10.03 -29.61
N GLY A 471 31.78 8.75 -29.58
CA GLY A 471 32.37 7.76 -28.66
C GLY A 471 31.58 7.52 -27.36
N LYS A 472 30.28 7.84 -27.31
CA LYS A 472 29.41 7.62 -26.12
C LYS A 472 29.53 6.19 -25.55
N SER A 473 29.24 5.18 -26.37
CA SER A 473 29.27 3.77 -25.96
C SER A 473 30.68 3.33 -25.58
N GLU A 474 31.71 3.79 -26.31
CA GLU A 474 33.11 3.50 -25.98
C GLU A 474 33.52 4.08 -24.62
N TRP A 475 33.07 5.30 -24.31
CA TRP A 475 33.33 5.95 -23.04
C TRP A 475 32.60 5.26 -21.88
N ILE A 476 31.33 4.87 -22.08
CA ILE A 476 30.59 4.08 -21.09
C ILE A 476 31.29 2.75 -20.83
N ASP A 477 31.65 1.99 -21.87
CA ASP A 477 32.36 0.71 -21.72
C ASP A 477 33.66 0.88 -20.91
N ALA A 478 34.45 1.94 -21.18
CA ALA A 478 35.66 2.23 -20.44
C ALA A 478 35.39 2.59 -18.96
N LEU A 479 34.34 3.37 -18.70
CA LEU A 479 33.88 3.67 -17.35
C LEU A 479 33.49 2.39 -16.59
N LEU A 480 32.74 1.47 -17.23
CA LEU A 480 32.35 0.22 -16.60
C LEU A 480 33.55 -0.66 -16.25
N CYS A 481 34.55 -0.75 -17.15
CA CYS A 481 35.80 -1.45 -16.89
C CYS A 481 36.53 -0.86 -15.67
N ASN A 482 36.60 0.47 -15.56
CA ASN A 482 37.21 1.15 -14.42
C ASN A 482 36.47 0.87 -13.12
N ILE A 483 35.13 0.94 -13.12
CA ILE A 483 34.31 0.67 -11.94
C ILE A 483 34.45 -0.78 -11.50
N ASN A 484 34.41 -1.74 -12.44
CA ASN A 484 34.63 -3.16 -12.14
C ASN A 484 36.00 -3.39 -11.48
N LYS A 485 37.06 -2.79 -12.03
CA LYS A 485 38.41 -2.91 -11.49
C LYS A 485 38.54 -2.38 -10.05
N GLN A 486 37.83 -1.31 -9.72
CA GLN A 486 37.90 -0.65 -8.42
C GLN A 486 36.98 -1.26 -7.35
N SER A 487 35.77 -1.66 -7.75
CA SER A 487 34.68 -2.01 -6.82
C SER A 487 34.04 -3.37 -7.07
N GLY A 488 34.48 -4.09 -8.12
CA GLY A 488 33.96 -5.41 -8.47
C GLY A 488 32.52 -5.41 -8.97
N TRP A 489 31.97 -4.25 -9.36
CA TRP A 489 30.59 -4.17 -9.87
C TRP A 489 30.38 -5.05 -11.09
N LYS A 490 29.16 -5.56 -11.18
CA LYS A 490 28.65 -6.29 -12.32
C LYS A 490 27.56 -5.48 -13.02
N PHE A 491 27.46 -5.68 -14.32
CA PHE A 491 26.65 -4.84 -15.19
C PHE A 491 25.70 -5.64 -16.05
N VAL A 492 24.56 -5.04 -16.36
CA VAL A 492 23.68 -5.47 -17.44
C VAL A 492 23.79 -4.49 -18.59
N LEU A 493 24.01 -5.02 -19.79
CA LEU A 493 24.09 -4.24 -21.02
C LEU A 493 22.88 -4.56 -21.89
N CYS A 494 21.99 -3.60 -22.03
CA CYS A 494 20.93 -3.56 -23.02
C CYS A 494 21.47 -2.79 -24.24
N SER A 495 22.39 -3.41 -24.98
CA SER A 495 22.96 -2.86 -26.21
C SER A 495 22.34 -3.54 -27.42
N MET A 496 21.45 -2.82 -28.10
CA MET A 496 20.71 -3.33 -29.25
C MET A 496 21.51 -3.18 -30.55
N GLU A 497 22.28 -2.09 -30.69
CA GLU A 497 23.12 -1.84 -31.87
C GLU A 497 24.39 -2.70 -31.94
N ASN A 498 25.10 -2.93 -30.82
CA ASN A 498 26.35 -3.68 -30.86
C ASN A 498 26.07 -5.19 -31.02
N LYS A 499 26.72 -5.81 -32.01
CA LYS A 499 26.76 -7.29 -32.09
C LYS A 499 27.58 -7.84 -30.93
N VAL A 500 27.12 -8.95 -30.35
CA VAL A 500 27.73 -9.58 -29.15
C VAL A 500 29.25 -9.76 -29.31
N LYS A 501 29.71 -10.30 -30.45
CA LYS A 501 31.14 -10.51 -30.73
C LYS A 501 31.96 -9.22 -30.78
N GLU A 502 31.36 -8.13 -31.27
CA GLU A 502 32.03 -6.82 -31.41
C GLU A 502 32.08 -6.12 -30.06
N HIS A 503 31.03 -6.22 -29.25
CA HIS A 503 31.01 -5.67 -27.88
C HIS A 503 32.00 -6.40 -26.98
N ALA A 504 32.01 -7.74 -27.04
CA ALA A 504 32.98 -8.57 -26.33
C ALA A 504 34.42 -8.16 -26.68
N ARG A 505 34.73 -7.99 -27.97
CA ARG A 505 36.02 -7.49 -28.43
C ARG A 505 36.39 -6.16 -27.78
N LYS A 506 35.50 -5.16 -27.85
CA LYS A 506 35.72 -3.82 -27.28
C LYS A 506 35.98 -3.84 -25.78
N LEU A 507 35.28 -4.69 -25.03
CA LEU A 507 35.45 -4.82 -23.58
C LEU A 507 36.77 -5.55 -23.24
N LEU A 508 37.10 -6.60 -23.99
CA LEU A 508 38.35 -7.35 -23.81
C LEU A 508 39.58 -6.50 -24.12
N GLU A 509 39.56 -5.71 -25.21
CA GLU A 509 40.67 -4.81 -25.55
C GLU A 509 40.93 -3.78 -24.44
N LYS A 510 39.86 -3.23 -23.84
CA LYS A 510 39.94 -2.29 -22.70
C LYS A 510 40.46 -2.95 -21.43
N HIS A 511 40.04 -4.19 -21.17
CA HIS A 511 40.42 -4.92 -19.95
C HIS A 511 41.84 -5.46 -19.99
N ILE A 512 42.23 -6.08 -21.11
CA ILE A 512 43.54 -6.71 -21.32
C ILE A 512 44.58 -5.68 -21.77
N GLN A 513 44.15 -4.52 -22.29
CA GLN A 513 45.01 -3.44 -22.78
C GLN A 513 45.88 -3.87 -23.98
N LYS A 514 45.35 -4.75 -24.81
CA LYS A 514 45.99 -5.26 -26.03
C LYS A 514 44.97 -5.40 -27.15
N PRO A 515 45.37 -5.19 -28.43
CA PRO A 515 44.45 -5.35 -29.54
C PRO A 515 43.99 -6.80 -29.67
N PHE A 516 42.73 -6.99 -30.07
CA PHE A 516 42.16 -8.31 -30.31
C PHE A 516 42.64 -8.95 -31.61
N PHE A 517 43.03 -8.13 -32.61
CA PHE A 517 43.53 -8.59 -33.91
C PHE A 517 44.90 -7.99 -34.24
N ASN A 518 45.68 -8.74 -35.03
CA ASN A 518 46.83 -8.20 -35.76
C ASN A 518 46.32 -7.46 -37.01
N ALA A 519 45.74 -6.27 -36.81
CA ALA A 519 45.16 -5.46 -37.88
C ALA A 519 45.67 -4.01 -37.81
N ARG A 520 45.37 -3.22 -38.84
CA ARG A 520 45.87 -1.84 -39.00
C ARG A 520 45.67 -0.96 -37.76
N TYR A 521 44.58 -1.15 -37.02
CA TYR A 521 44.30 -0.34 -35.82
C TYR A 521 45.23 -0.69 -34.63
N GLY A 522 45.76 -1.90 -34.58
CA GLY A 522 46.68 -2.35 -33.52
C GLY A 522 48.10 -1.82 -33.69
N GLY A 523 48.44 -1.29 -34.87
CA GLY A 523 49.78 -0.78 -35.15
C GLY A 523 50.86 -1.84 -34.94
N SER A 524 51.89 -1.50 -34.17
CA SER A 524 52.97 -2.40 -33.75
C SER A 524 52.71 -3.10 -32.41
N ALA A 525 51.54 -2.89 -31.79
CA ALA A 525 51.24 -3.47 -30.49
C ALA A 525 51.03 -4.98 -30.59
N GLN A 526 51.51 -5.71 -29.58
CA GLN A 526 51.32 -7.15 -29.50
C GLN A 526 49.85 -7.45 -29.19
N ARG A 527 49.21 -8.26 -30.05
CA ARG A 527 47.87 -8.80 -29.83
C ARG A 527 47.81 -9.63 -28.55
N MET A 528 46.65 -9.63 -27.90
CA MET A 528 46.36 -10.53 -26.78
C MET A 528 46.70 -11.99 -27.10
N THR A 529 47.35 -12.67 -26.17
CA THR A 529 47.67 -14.09 -26.30
C THR A 529 46.42 -14.95 -26.14
N PRO A 530 46.42 -16.22 -26.59
CA PRO A 530 45.31 -17.14 -26.36
C PRO A 530 44.95 -17.30 -24.86
N ASP A 531 45.96 -17.31 -23.98
CA ASP A 531 45.75 -17.42 -22.53
C ASP A 531 45.11 -16.16 -21.95
N GLU A 532 45.56 -14.97 -22.37
CA GLU A 532 44.94 -13.69 -22.00
C GLU A 532 43.51 -13.59 -22.50
N PHE A 533 43.24 -14.10 -23.71
CA PHE A 533 41.89 -14.16 -24.26
C PHE A 533 40.98 -15.09 -23.45
N GLU A 534 41.46 -16.27 -23.03
CA GLU A 534 40.68 -17.19 -22.19
C GLU A 534 40.39 -16.60 -20.81
N ALA A 535 41.39 -16.00 -20.16
CA ALA A 535 41.20 -15.29 -18.90
C ALA A 535 40.22 -14.11 -19.05
N GLY A 536 40.34 -13.35 -20.13
CA GLY A 536 39.44 -12.26 -20.47
C GLY A 536 38.00 -12.72 -20.68
N LYS A 537 37.76 -13.88 -21.30
CA LYS A 537 36.41 -14.46 -21.44
C LYS A 537 35.79 -14.80 -20.08
N GLN A 538 36.57 -15.36 -19.15
CA GLN A 538 36.10 -15.64 -17.80
C GLN A 538 35.72 -14.35 -17.06
N TRP A 539 36.55 -13.30 -17.19
CA TRP A 539 36.24 -11.97 -16.65
C TRP A 539 34.96 -11.39 -17.27
N LEU A 540 34.81 -11.47 -18.59
CA LEU A 540 33.65 -10.95 -19.32
C LEU A 540 32.36 -11.62 -18.83
N ASN A 541 32.36 -12.95 -18.71
CA ASN A 541 31.22 -13.75 -18.25
C ASN A 541 30.83 -13.44 -16.78
N LYS A 542 31.81 -13.12 -15.92
CA LYS A 542 31.55 -12.78 -14.52
C LYS A 542 31.02 -11.35 -14.35
N THR A 543 31.42 -10.44 -15.24
CA THR A 543 31.23 -9.00 -15.09
C THR A 543 30.00 -8.49 -15.83
N PHE A 544 29.73 -8.99 -17.04
CA PHE A 544 28.69 -8.46 -17.92
C PHE A 544 27.62 -9.50 -18.23
N HIS A 545 26.38 -9.07 -18.13
CA HIS A 545 25.19 -9.82 -18.53
C HIS A 545 24.49 -9.03 -19.64
N LEU A 546 24.00 -9.71 -20.68
CA LEU A 546 23.41 -9.05 -21.84
C LEU A 546 21.90 -9.19 -21.84
N ILE A 547 21.19 -8.10 -22.12
CA ILE A 547 19.78 -8.12 -22.54
C ILE A 547 19.77 -8.00 -24.06
N ARG A 548 19.19 -9.00 -24.72
CA ARG A 548 19.07 -9.10 -26.17
C ARG A 548 17.61 -9.35 -26.53
N CYS A 549 17.08 -8.55 -27.44
CA CYS A 549 15.80 -8.87 -28.09
C CYS A 549 16.14 -9.71 -29.32
N GLU A 550 15.67 -10.96 -29.36
CA GLU A 550 15.78 -11.83 -30.54
C GLU A 550 14.48 -11.82 -31.38
N ASP A 551 13.44 -11.19 -30.85
CA ASP A 551 12.15 -11.04 -31.51
C ASP A 551 12.16 -9.90 -32.53
N ASP A 552 11.27 -9.97 -33.54
CA ASP A 552 11.09 -8.93 -34.55
C ASP A 552 10.57 -7.60 -33.95
N SER A 553 10.00 -7.64 -32.75
CA SER A 553 9.48 -6.48 -32.05
C SER A 553 10.55 -5.77 -31.23
N LEU A 554 10.49 -4.42 -31.20
CA LEU A 554 11.32 -3.63 -30.29
C LEU A 554 10.95 -3.92 -28.81
N PRO A 555 11.92 -3.97 -27.89
CA PRO A 555 11.67 -4.24 -26.50
C PRO A 555 11.04 -3.03 -25.79
N SER A 556 9.98 -3.28 -25.01
CA SER A 556 9.41 -2.25 -24.14
C SER A 556 10.33 -1.98 -22.93
N ILE A 557 10.25 -0.76 -22.37
CA ILE A 557 11.01 -0.43 -21.16
C ILE A 557 10.67 -1.34 -19.98
N ASN A 558 9.41 -1.75 -19.84
CA ASN A 558 8.98 -2.63 -18.74
C ASN A 558 9.71 -3.98 -18.84
N TRP A 559 9.76 -4.55 -20.05
CA TRP A 559 10.44 -5.81 -20.31
C TRP A 559 11.95 -5.73 -20.00
N VAL A 560 12.61 -4.65 -20.42
CA VAL A 560 14.04 -4.41 -20.09
C VAL A 560 14.26 -4.32 -18.57
N LEU A 561 13.42 -3.57 -17.85
CA LEU A 561 13.54 -3.38 -16.41
C LEU A 561 13.22 -4.67 -15.62
N ASP A 562 12.30 -5.50 -16.09
CA ASP A 562 11.99 -6.80 -15.46
C ASP A 562 13.15 -7.79 -15.61
N LEU A 563 13.82 -7.83 -16.76
CA LEU A 563 15.04 -8.62 -16.96
C LEU A 563 16.20 -8.08 -16.12
N ALA A 564 16.38 -6.76 -16.08
CA ALA A 564 17.40 -6.12 -15.24
C ALA A 564 17.16 -6.43 -13.75
N LYS A 565 15.90 -6.43 -13.30
CA LYS A 565 15.51 -6.84 -11.94
C LYS A 565 15.90 -8.29 -11.66
N ALA A 566 15.66 -9.20 -12.60
CA ALA A 566 16.08 -10.59 -12.46
C ALA A 566 17.61 -10.71 -12.35
N ALA A 567 18.36 -9.92 -13.11
CA ALA A 567 19.82 -9.89 -13.06
C ALA A 567 20.38 -9.31 -11.74
N VAL A 568 19.75 -8.26 -11.19
CA VAL A 568 20.08 -7.75 -9.84
C VAL A 568 19.92 -8.86 -8.80
N LEU A 569 18.78 -9.56 -8.80
CA LEU A 569 18.47 -10.61 -7.83
C LEU A 569 19.38 -11.85 -7.97
N ARG A 570 19.70 -12.27 -9.19
CA ARG A 570 20.46 -13.51 -9.44
C ARG A 570 21.96 -13.31 -9.43
N HIS A 571 22.45 -12.20 -9.96
CA HIS A 571 23.87 -12.00 -10.22
C HIS A 571 24.50 -10.89 -9.37
N GLY A 572 23.71 -10.12 -8.62
CA GLY A 572 24.19 -9.00 -7.80
C GLY A 572 24.65 -7.82 -8.64
N VAL A 573 23.96 -7.55 -9.74
CA VAL A 573 24.24 -6.43 -10.65
C VAL A 573 24.01 -5.09 -9.93
N ARG A 574 24.92 -4.14 -10.14
CA ARG A 574 24.86 -2.78 -9.57
C ARG A 574 24.77 -1.69 -10.63
N GLY A 575 24.91 -2.03 -11.91
CA GLY A 575 24.80 -1.08 -13.01
C GLY A 575 24.02 -1.63 -14.21
N LEU A 576 23.19 -0.80 -14.82
CA LEU A 576 22.43 -1.08 -16.03
C LEU A 576 22.76 -0.03 -17.10
N VAL A 577 23.13 -0.48 -18.30
CA VAL A 577 23.28 0.39 -19.47
C VAL A 577 22.14 0.08 -20.44
N ILE A 578 21.46 1.13 -20.89
CA ILE A 578 20.50 1.05 -22.00
C ILE A 578 21.01 1.96 -23.11
N ASP A 579 21.41 1.34 -24.21
CA ASP A 579 22.09 2.01 -25.32
C ASP A 579 21.67 1.45 -26.69
N PRO A 580 21.01 2.23 -27.56
CA PRO A 580 20.45 3.58 -27.36
C PRO A 580 18.93 3.57 -27.06
N TYR A 581 18.41 4.70 -26.55
CA TYR A 581 16.98 4.98 -26.34
C TYR A 581 16.10 4.68 -27.57
N ASN A 582 16.64 4.92 -28.76
CA ASN A 582 15.90 4.80 -30.02
C ASN A 582 15.55 3.33 -30.36
N GLU A 583 16.24 2.36 -29.76
CA GLU A 583 16.02 0.92 -29.96
C GLU A 583 15.04 0.32 -28.94
N LEU A 584 14.34 1.17 -28.17
CA LEU A 584 13.19 0.77 -27.37
C LEU A 584 11.90 0.94 -28.17
N ASP A 585 10.87 0.19 -27.80
CA ASP A 585 9.54 0.40 -28.36
C ASP A 585 9.04 1.82 -28.03
N HIS A 586 8.59 2.55 -29.05
CA HIS A 586 7.98 3.89 -28.95
C HIS A 586 6.50 3.89 -29.30
N GLN A 587 5.84 2.72 -29.32
CA GLN A 587 4.40 2.63 -29.44
C GLN A 587 3.73 3.33 -28.26
N ARG A 588 3.00 4.40 -28.60
CA ARG A 588 2.29 5.24 -27.66
C ARG A 588 0.79 5.04 -27.85
N PRO A 589 0.00 5.05 -26.76
CA PRO A 589 -1.43 5.31 -26.86
C PRO A 589 -1.69 6.57 -27.68
N SER A 590 -2.74 6.56 -28.51
CA SER A 590 -3.06 7.67 -29.43
C SER A 590 -3.29 9.01 -28.73
N ASN A 591 -3.62 8.99 -27.43
CA ASN A 591 -3.83 10.17 -26.60
C ASN A 591 -2.57 10.62 -25.82
N GLN A 592 -1.39 10.05 -26.09
CA GLN A 592 -0.16 10.38 -25.37
C GLN A 592 0.90 11.02 -26.27
N THR A 593 1.34 12.22 -25.87
CA THR A 593 2.44 12.92 -26.56
C THR A 593 3.79 12.21 -26.35
N GLU A 594 4.74 12.43 -27.25
CA GLU A 594 6.09 11.84 -27.12
C GLU A 594 6.79 12.33 -25.83
N THR A 595 6.55 13.59 -25.47
CA THR A 595 7.06 14.18 -24.22
C THR A 595 6.49 13.47 -22.98
N GLU A 596 5.19 13.22 -22.92
CA GLU A 596 4.58 12.45 -21.82
C GLU A 596 5.10 11.01 -21.77
N TYR A 597 5.30 10.39 -22.93
CA TYR A 597 5.84 9.03 -23.03
C TYR A 597 7.26 8.95 -22.48
N VAL A 598 8.16 9.82 -22.95
CA VAL A 598 9.54 9.95 -22.43
C VAL A 598 9.52 10.21 -20.92
N SER A 599 8.63 11.08 -20.46
CA SER A 599 8.43 11.37 -19.04
C SER A 599 8.13 10.09 -18.24
N GLN A 600 7.20 9.26 -18.71
CA GLN A 600 6.83 8.01 -18.05
C GLN A 600 7.97 6.98 -18.07
N ILE A 601 8.65 6.80 -19.20
CA ILE A 601 9.84 5.94 -19.31
C ILE A 601 10.88 6.32 -18.26
N LEU A 602 11.29 7.60 -18.24
CA LEU A 602 12.33 8.08 -17.32
C LEU A 602 11.91 7.94 -15.85
N THR A 603 10.61 8.10 -15.52
CA THR A 603 10.10 7.83 -14.17
C THR A 603 10.21 6.35 -13.80
N LYS A 604 9.90 5.43 -14.72
CA LYS A 604 10.06 3.98 -14.46
C LYS A 604 11.53 3.61 -14.25
N ILE A 605 12.42 4.12 -15.09
CA ILE A 605 13.88 3.90 -14.97
C ILE A 605 14.40 4.44 -13.63
N LYS A 606 14.04 5.67 -13.27
CA LYS A 606 14.47 6.29 -12.01
C LYS A 606 13.98 5.51 -10.80
N ARG A 607 12.72 5.06 -10.80
CA ARG A 607 12.17 4.20 -9.73
C ARG A 607 12.91 2.87 -9.65
N PHE A 608 13.22 2.24 -10.79
CA PHE A 608 14.02 1.02 -10.82
C PHE A 608 15.39 1.24 -10.18
N ALA A 609 16.10 2.30 -10.57
CA ALA A 609 17.40 2.64 -10.03
C ALA A 609 17.34 2.73 -8.49
N GLN A 610 16.41 3.52 -7.97
CA GLN A 610 16.21 3.74 -6.53
C GLN A 610 15.82 2.47 -5.78
N HIS A 611 14.86 1.68 -6.29
CA HIS A 611 14.39 0.47 -5.62
C HIS A 611 15.42 -0.64 -5.55
N HIS A 612 16.35 -0.69 -6.49
CA HIS A 612 17.33 -1.77 -6.61
C HIS A 612 18.76 -1.33 -6.27
N SER A 613 18.96 -0.09 -5.84
CA SER A 613 20.29 0.51 -5.62
C SER A 613 21.24 0.22 -6.79
N CYS A 614 20.71 0.33 -8.01
CA CYS A 614 21.40 0.04 -9.26
C CYS A 614 21.55 1.34 -10.05
N HIS A 615 22.77 1.71 -10.42
CA HIS A 615 22.98 2.88 -11.27
C HIS A 615 22.49 2.60 -12.68
N VAL A 616 21.83 3.55 -13.34
CA VAL A 616 21.38 3.39 -14.73
C VAL A 616 22.03 4.44 -15.62
N TRP A 617 22.72 4.00 -16.67
CA TRP A 617 23.15 4.83 -17.77
C TRP A 617 22.16 4.71 -18.93
N PHE A 618 21.64 5.84 -19.37
CA PHE A 618 20.65 5.93 -20.43
C PHE A 618 21.19 6.76 -21.58
N VAL A 619 21.48 6.12 -22.71
CA VAL A 619 22.06 6.80 -23.87
C VAL A 619 20.95 7.30 -24.79
N ALA A 620 20.98 8.60 -25.09
CA ALA A 620 20.03 9.22 -26.01
C ALA A 620 20.77 10.09 -27.04
N HIS A 621 20.19 10.20 -28.23
CA HIS A 621 20.78 10.99 -29.32
C HIS A 621 20.16 12.39 -29.38
N PRO A 622 20.95 13.42 -29.76
CA PRO A 622 20.40 14.74 -30.05
C PRO A 622 19.48 14.71 -31.28
N ARG A 623 18.58 15.68 -31.38
CA ARG A 623 17.82 15.99 -32.61
C ARG A 623 18.77 16.27 -33.75
N GLN A 624 18.30 16.15 -35.00
CA GLN A 624 19.09 16.57 -36.17
C GLN A 624 19.51 18.03 -36.00
N LEU A 625 20.81 18.26 -35.82
CA LEU A 625 21.40 19.57 -35.61
C LEU A 625 21.61 20.23 -36.98
N GLN A 626 20.55 20.81 -37.56
CA GLN A 626 20.60 21.43 -38.89
C GLN A 626 21.65 22.56 -38.98
N ASN A 627 21.95 23.24 -37.86
CA ASN A 627 22.93 24.32 -37.76
C ASN A 627 24.07 23.99 -36.78
N TRP A 628 24.57 22.75 -36.78
CA TRP A 628 25.64 22.36 -35.87
C TRP A 628 26.95 23.11 -36.16
N ASN A 629 27.41 23.89 -35.19
CA ASN A 629 28.65 24.68 -35.28
C ASN A 629 29.94 23.87 -35.01
N GLY A 630 29.85 22.54 -34.91
CA GLY A 630 30.97 21.68 -34.56
C GLY A 630 31.22 21.53 -33.04
N GLY A 631 30.48 22.23 -32.18
CA GLY A 631 30.64 22.16 -30.72
C GLY A 631 29.90 21.00 -30.04
N PRO A 632 30.00 20.85 -28.71
CA PRO A 632 29.19 19.89 -27.95
C PRO A 632 27.70 20.29 -27.99
N PRO A 633 26.76 19.34 -28.21
CA PRO A 633 25.32 19.64 -28.15
C PRO A 633 24.87 19.94 -26.71
N ASN A 634 23.73 20.62 -26.56
CA ASN A 634 23.07 20.80 -25.29
C ASN A 634 22.24 19.54 -24.94
N ILE A 635 22.05 19.24 -23.66
CA ILE A 635 21.17 18.14 -23.22
C ILE A 635 19.70 18.46 -23.53
N TYR A 636 19.32 19.73 -23.59
CA TYR A 636 18.00 20.13 -24.11
C TYR A 636 17.80 19.77 -25.59
N ASP A 637 18.89 19.51 -26.33
CA ASP A 637 18.82 19.10 -27.73
C ASP A 637 18.54 17.60 -27.89
N ILE A 638 18.38 16.83 -26.81
CA ILE A 638 18.00 15.41 -26.90
C ILE A 638 16.63 15.28 -27.60
N SER A 639 16.55 14.34 -28.54
CA SER A 639 15.32 14.09 -29.27
C SER A 639 14.17 13.64 -28.35
N GLY A 640 12.96 14.08 -28.68
CA GLY A 640 11.73 13.69 -28.00
C GLY A 640 11.29 14.54 -26.80
N SER A 641 12.18 14.98 -25.90
CA SER A 641 11.71 15.73 -24.71
C SER A 641 12.77 16.51 -23.93
N ALA A 642 12.38 17.63 -23.31
CA ALA A 642 13.17 18.27 -22.25
C ALA A 642 13.18 17.44 -20.94
N HIS A 643 12.37 16.39 -20.81
CA HIS A 643 12.33 15.57 -19.60
C HIS A 643 13.61 14.78 -19.32
N PHE A 644 14.46 14.55 -20.32
CA PHE A 644 15.77 13.93 -20.12
C PHE A 644 16.59 14.68 -19.08
N ILE A 645 16.78 15.99 -19.25
CA ILE A 645 17.49 16.81 -18.27
C ILE A 645 16.68 17.00 -16.98
N ASN A 646 15.35 17.11 -17.05
CA ASN A 646 14.54 17.35 -15.84
C ASN A 646 14.56 16.16 -14.87
N LYS A 647 14.55 14.92 -15.39
CA LYS A 647 14.37 13.71 -14.56
C LYS A 647 15.67 12.99 -14.19
N CYS A 648 16.72 13.11 -15.02
CA CYS A 648 18.02 12.52 -14.68
C CYS A 648 18.63 13.18 -13.45
N ASP A 649 19.48 12.44 -12.76
CA ASP A 649 20.29 12.96 -11.66
C ASP A 649 21.57 13.56 -12.22
N ASN A 650 22.16 12.92 -13.23
CA ASN A 650 23.35 13.38 -13.93
C ASN A 650 23.12 13.48 -15.44
N GLY A 651 23.72 14.49 -16.08
CA GLY A 651 23.65 14.71 -17.51
C GLY A 651 25.04 14.93 -18.09
N ILE A 652 25.46 14.04 -19.00
CA ILE A 652 26.81 14.04 -19.58
C ILE A 652 26.71 14.12 -21.11
N VAL A 653 27.53 14.98 -21.71
CA VAL A 653 27.68 15.09 -23.17
C VAL A 653 29.08 14.64 -23.56
N ILE A 654 29.19 13.66 -24.45
CA ILE A 654 30.46 13.20 -25.01
C ILE A 654 30.67 13.88 -26.36
N HIS A 655 31.75 14.65 -26.46
CA HIS A 655 32.13 15.38 -27.66
C HIS A 655 33.56 15.03 -28.07
N ARG A 656 33.77 14.80 -29.36
CA ARG A 656 35.08 14.47 -29.92
C ARG A 656 35.45 15.52 -30.95
N ASN A 657 36.68 16.02 -30.87
CA ASN A 657 37.20 16.94 -31.87
C ASN A 657 37.28 16.26 -33.25
N ARG A 658 36.74 16.92 -34.27
CA ARG A 658 36.75 16.46 -35.67
C ARG A 658 37.60 17.33 -36.59
N ASP A 659 38.04 18.49 -36.10
CA ASP A 659 38.85 19.41 -36.86
C ASP A 659 40.30 19.32 -36.36
N PRO A 660 41.25 18.83 -37.19
CA PRO A 660 42.66 18.79 -36.83
C PRO A 660 43.21 20.17 -36.43
N ASN A 661 42.63 21.25 -36.96
CA ASN A 661 43.05 22.62 -36.65
C ASN A 661 42.59 23.08 -35.27
N ALA A 662 41.52 22.49 -34.72
CA ALA A 662 41.00 22.81 -33.40
C ALA A 662 41.74 22.07 -32.26
N GLY A 663 42.57 21.07 -32.59
CA GLY A 663 43.38 20.32 -31.62
C GLY A 663 43.53 18.83 -31.97
N PRO A 664 44.10 18.02 -31.06
CA PRO A 664 44.30 16.59 -31.30
C PRO A 664 42.98 15.83 -31.51
N LEU A 665 42.92 14.98 -32.55
CA LEU A 665 41.73 14.21 -32.94
C LEU A 665 41.41 13.03 -32.01
N ASP A 666 42.35 12.67 -31.15
CA ASP A 666 42.23 11.68 -30.09
C ASP A 666 41.71 12.28 -28.78
N THR A 667 41.59 13.61 -28.68
CA THR A 667 41.01 14.28 -27.52
C THR A 667 39.48 14.19 -27.53
N VAL A 668 38.93 13.72 -26.42
CA VAL A 668 37.50 13.62 -26.14
C VAL A 668 37.16 14.53 -24.96
N GLN A 669 36.25 15.46 -25.19
CA GLN A 669 35.69 16.34 -24.18
C GLN A 669 34.48 15.67 -23.54
N VAL A 670 34.53 15.49 -22.22
CA VAL A 670 33.44 14.98 -21.41
C VAL A 670 32.80 16.14 -20.66
N CYS A 671 31.60 16.49 -21.08
CA CYS A 671 30.89 17.68 -20.65
C CYS A 671 29.82 17.30 -19.60
N VAL A 672 30.10 17.51 -18.32
CA VAL A 672 29.12 17.30 -17.23
C VAL A 672 28.24 18.54 -17.14
N ARG A 673 26.96 18.39 -17.51
CA ARG A 673 26.01 19.51 -17.64
C ARG A 673 24.95 19.53 -16.54
N LYS A 674 24.77 18.42 -15.82
CA LYS A 674 23.91 18.34 -14.64
C LYS A 674 24.50 17.35 -13.64
N VAL A 675 24.51 17.74 -12.37
CA VAL A 675 24.74 16.87 -11.21
C VAL A 675 23.77 17.30 -10.13
N ARG A 676 22.88 16.40 -9.71
CA ARG A 676 21.89 16.71 -8.66
C ARG A 676 22.47 16.58 -7.26
N ASN A 677 23.33 15.60 -7.06
CA ASN A 677 23.94 15.32 -5.77
C ASN A 677 25.24 16.13 -5.61
N LYS A 678 25.18 17.18 -4.78
CA LYS A 678 26.30 18.10 -4.54
C LYS A 678 27.53 17.46 -3.88
N VAL A 679 27.38 16.28 -3.27
CA VAL A 679 28.47 15.58 -2.57
C VAL A 679 29.39 14.87 -3.55
N VAL A 680 28.87 14.47 -4.72
CA VAL A 680 29.54 13.54 -5.63
C VAL A 680 30.07 14.18 -6.91
N GLY A 681 29.80 15.48 -7.12
CA GLY A 681 30.34 16.20 -8.26
C GLY A 681 29.73 17.58 -8.48
N GLN A 682 30.15 18.21 -9.59
CA GLN A 682 29.72 19.52 -10.04
C GLN A 682 29.76 19.60 -11.57
N ILE A 683 29.07 20.60 -12.14
CA ILE A 683 29.11 20.82 -13.60
C ILE A 683 30.50 21.28 -14.06
N GLY A 684 30.92 20.84 -15.24
CA GLY A 684 32.25 21.17 -15.77
C GLY A 684 32.57 20.42 -17.06
N ASP A 685 33.81 20.59 -17.51
CA ASP A 685 34.36 19.90 -18.68
C ASP A 685 35.66 19.20 -18.28
N ALA A 686 35.78 17.92 -18.60
CA ALA A 686 37.02 17.16 -18.54
C ALA A 686 37.50 16.82 -19.94
N PHE A 687 38.80 16.58 -20.08
CA PHE A 687 39.42 16.22 -21.35
C PHE A 687 40.19 14.91 -21.16
N LEU A 688 39.87 13.92 -22.01
CA LEU A 688 40.51 12.62 -22.03
C LEU A 688 41.15 12.40 -23.41
N THR A 689 42.21 11.59 -23.47
CA THR A 689 42.77 11.08 -24.72
C THR A 689 42.30 9.65 -24.96
N TYR A 690 41.92 9.32 -26.19
CA TYR A 690 41.43 8.01 -26.59
C TYR A 690 42.49 7.19 -27.32
N ASP A 691 42.88 6.06 -26.73
CA ASP A 691 43.79 5.10 -27.35
C ASP A 691 43.00 4.18 -28.28
N ARG A 692 43.22 4.32 -29.59
CA ARG A 692 42.53 3.51 -30.61
C ARG A 692 42.95 2.04 -30.61
N VAL A 693 44.13 1.70 -30.06
CA VAL A 693 44.66 0.33 -30.06
C VAL A 693 43.96 -0.51 -29.00
N THR A 694 43.79 0.04 -27.81
CA THR A 694 43.23 -0.65 -26.64
C THR A 694 41.77 -0.26 -26.36
N GLY A 695 41.30 0.86 -26.91
CA GLY A 695 40.00 1.45 -26.60
C GLY A 695 39.96 2.17 -25.25
N GLU A 696 41.11 2.37 -24.60
CA GLU A 696 41.18 3.05 -23.30
C GLU A 696 41.06 4.57 -23.43
N PHE A 697 40.62 5.20 -22.34
CA PHE A 697 40.67 6.64 -22.16
C PHE A 697 41.65 6.98 -21.03
N LYS A 698 42.46 8.02 -21.21
CA LYS A 698 43.42 8.51 -20.22
C LYS A 698 43.21 10.00 -19.97
N ASP A 699 43.54 10.49 -18.77
CA ASP A 699 43.49 11.93 -18.48
C ASP A 699 44.38 12.70 -19.46
N ALA A 700 43.84 13.72 -20.15
CA ALA A 700 44.62 14.53 -21.07
C ALA A 700 45.61 15.42 -20.30
N GLY A 701 46.86 15.52 -20.77
CA GLY A 701 47.87 16.35 -20.14
C GLY A 701 47.50 17.86 -20.16
N LYS A 702 48.05 18.64 -19.22
CA LYS A 702 47.82 20.11 -19.17
C LYS A 702 48.20 20.85 -20.46
N ALA A 703 49.11 20.30 -21.28
CA ALA A 703 49.52 20.89 -22.55
C ALA A 703 48.43 20.77 -23.65
N THR A 704 47.62 19.72 -23.62
CA THR A 704 46.56 19.47 -24.61
C THR A 704 45.30 20.31 -24.40
N THR A 705 45.11 20.92 -23.22
CA THR A 705 43.90 21.67 -22.87
C THR A 705 43.98 23.18 -23.17
N ALA A 706 45.16 23.70 -23.48
CA ALA A 706 45.40 25.14 -23.65
C ALA A 706 44.73 25.78 -24.89
N PRO A 707 44.57 25.11 -26.06
CA PRO A 707 43.92 25.73 -27.22
C PRO A 707 42.38 25.87 -27.08
N SER A 708 41.70 24.93 -26.41
CA SER A 708 40.23 24.96 -26.26
C SER A 708 39.74 25.92 -25.16
N ALA A 709 40.58 26.23 -24.16
CA ALA A 709 40.21 27.10 -23.05
C ALA A 709 39.89 28.55 -23.47
N LYS A 710 40.46 29.03 -24.59
CA LYS A 710 40.11 30.35 -25.15
C LYS A 710 38.71 30.36 -25.78
N ALA A 711 38.30 29.28 -26.46
CA ALA A 711 36.96 29.15 -27.02
C ALA A 711 35.88 28.93 -25.93
N ALA A 712 36.19 28.16 -24.88
CA ALA A 712 35.26 27.89 -23.78
C ALA A 712 34.98 29.11 -22.88
N LYS A 713 35.91 30.07 -22.78
CA LYS A 713 35.67 31.34 -22.07
C LYS A 713 34.73 32.28 -22.82
N GLN A 714 34.67 32.19 -24.15
CA GLN A 714 33.74 32.96 -24.98
C GLN A 714 32.32 32.42 -24.83
N SER A 715 32.13 31.09 -24.89
CA SER A 715 30.81 30.45 -24.77
C SER A 715 30.21 30.55 -23.36
N ARG A 716 31.03 30.53 -22.30
CA ARG A 716 30.56 30.77 -20.91
C ARG A 716 29.98 32.17 -20.69
N LYS A 717 30.40 33.18 -21.45
CA LYS A 717 29.84 34.55 -21.37
C LYS A 717 28.52 34.71 -22.12
N GLU A 718 28.27 33.86 -23.13
CA GLU A 718 27.02 33.90 -23.91
C GLU A 718 25.93 33.02 -23.28
N ALA A 719 26.28 31.90 -22.67
CA ALA A 719 25.32 31.02 -21.98
C ALA A 719 24.70 31.64 -20.69
N TYR A 720 25.30 32.71 -20.15
CA TYR A 720 24.78 33.42 -18.96
C TYR A 720 23.91 34.65 -19.31
N LYS A 721 23.67 34.90 -20.61
CA LYS A 721 22.76 35.94 -21.12
C LYS A 721 21.57 35.29 -21.82
N MET A 722 20.62 34.76 -21.05
CA MET A 722 19.27 34.52 -21.56
C MET A 722 18.25 35.06 -20.55
N PRO A 723 17.32 35.94 -20.96
CA PRO A 723 16.33 36.52 -20.07
C PRO A 723 15.22 35.50 -19.77
N PHE A 724 14.87 35.36 -18.50
CA PHE A 724 13.60 34.79 -18.06
C PHE A 724 12.47 35.67 -18.62
N GLN A 725 11.72 35.20 -19.61
CA GLN A 725 10.43 35.79 -19.98
C GLN A 725 9.33 34.80 -19.59
N HIS A 726 8.65 35.14 -18.49
CA HIS A 726 7.34 34.61 -18.13
C HIS A 726 6.32 35.13 -19.15
N ALA A 727 5.65 34.23 -19.86
CA ALA A 727 4.42 34.55 -20.58
C ALA A 727 3.23 34.30 -19.63
N ALA A 728 2.64 35.39 -19.16
CA ALA A 728 1.33 35.41 -18.55
C ALA A 728 0.32 35.89 -19.60
N GLU A 729 -0.73 35.09 -19.72
CA GLU A 729 -2.11 35.44 -20.05
C GLU A 729 -2.49 35.91 -21.46
N ASP A 730 -3.36 35.07 -22.02
CA ASP A 730 -4.22 35.23 -23.17
C ASP A 730 -5.04 36.54 -23.15
N GLY A 731 -5.31 37.09 -24.34
CA GLY A 731 -6.27 38.18 -24.46
C GLY A 731 -6.31 38.83 -25.84
N GLU A 732 -7.20 38.29 -26.68
CA GLU A 732 -7.99 39.02 -27.68
C GLU A 732 -7.38 39.38 -29.05
N ASN A 733 -7.82 38.56 -30.02
CA ASN A 733 -8.75 38.93 -31.10
C ASN A 733 -8.29 39.79 -32.29
N SER A 734 -8.40 39.14 -33.45
CA SER A 734 -8.95 39.62 -34.74
C SER A 734 -8.16 40.60 -35.61
N GLY A 735 -7.94 40.20 -36.87
CA GLY A 735 -7.96 41.13 -38.01
C GLY A 735 -6.92 40.91 -39.12
N LEU A 736 -7.06 39.84 -39.91
CA LEU A 736 -6.92 39.73 -41.38
C LEU A 736 -6.58 38.29 -41.82
#